data_AF-A0A8B6ERI6-F1
#
_entry.id   AF-A0A8B6ERI6-F1
#
_cell.length_a   1.000
_cell.length_b   1.000
_cell.length_c   1.000
_cell.angle_alpha   90.00
_cell.angle_beta   90.00
_cell.angle_gamma   90.00
#
_symmetry.space_group_name_H-M   'P 1'
#
loop_
_entity.id
_entity.type
_entity.pdbx_description
1 polymer ?
#
loop_
_entity_poly.entity_id
_entity_poly.type
_entity_poly.pdbx_seq_one_letter_code
_entity_poly.pdbx_strand_id
1 'polypeptide(L)'
;MGCKQIIEILTRFSLFQRVDDTSLSVHRLVQEVIRDNMRDQDRCLILQHAIRMVNKALHSSQSPADVLYNIALNTRVERESLVKWNKFAANANAIKLFVFNLKKDDIQENQLLFNNEILKILQTTALYHSIHQRQAIALADQAQMIRIMTTINVDTKCYNDLTSIKIPLLRRDRETILDCLVSILPIKTEEIRNITTVITSGADTYRTLGNKAFKEKRYHEAIRCYTEGMRSCPIKHIDKRLFSNRSLAYIRIRNFFHTFSDANMCIEIAPDNWKGYCWKAYAVSGLIEDGLFPPTMEAMGLAFACIASYKYPPCIFKYYMKICYPVINYKLVEKPECLRQEIMSIIDRPLTTLLLRKGKYVFTEQLITTKSIQVIGIEDGIDIDTGPGFEIRRVPRITADIEPEKTIKTHFENVNFVSGNSITINANSIATFYKCTFSNGKKGCDAFPNCTGNKGCINPMKCKKNYQKDILLFGNVSFGETGFPGIVADKGGTAYLDTCVLKGCGGGGVLSVRKGSFLEVKKSTIQNMRQMGIEARNEGAVKVSKNTISHNQTHGIAIGPNGYGFIEENIIQGNGAEGIWCGGVFDSYKPETMNENGASRAVLINNDIGQNGLSGISCEGCYIEIKGNRIFSNNYWGMMVRARSSAYILNNDIFDNKSGGIRHDQNYTASVIIDGNTIRDHTGPGVYTVNSTEVFNIKNKSNVSAIYVGSGEIFGYSRPPIITSTNFLRNNDEVRQHPKDDVRLVEACSFCRHIFQNMKSCAKCKKATYCSKECQTKHWILHKHICKLLSSSYVVEVQMSETEINCLGGSPSQRGPDMLYVRTFNSKLKGILEGSPPDRSSCKRFIVKIQSGKENQFPNPQKKLIVYDQTVTLDIQFVNPTLYHLCMECGVLASRKLTTKKMFCWASFKNNGKTLCFHTDNLPPFQTW
;
A
#
# COMPACT_ATOMS: atom_id res chain seq x y z
N MET A 1 -21.77 -28.47 14.41
CA MET A 1 -22.00 -27.49 15.50
C MET A 1 -23.25 -26.70 15.15
N GLY A 2 -24.18 -26.52 16.09
CA GLY A 2 -25.31 -25.60 15.95
C GLY A 2 -24.96 -24.18 16.44
N CYS A 3 -25.83 -23.20 16.17
CA CYS A 3 -25.58 -21.79 16.49
C CYS A 3 -25.26 -21.55 17.98
N LYS A 4 -25.94 -22.25 18.90
CA LYS A 4 -25.69 -22.14 20.35
C LYS A 4 -24.25 -22.53 20.73
N GLN A 5 -23.73 -23.61 20.14
CA GLN A 5 -22.34 -24.06 20.34
C GLN A 5 -21.33 -23.08 19.73
N ILE A 6 -21.65 -22.50 18.56
CA ILE A 6 -20.79 -21.50 17.91
C ILE A 6 -20.71 -20.22 18.77
N ILE A 7 -21.83 -19.74 19.31
CA ILE A 7 -21.86 -18.60 20.23
C ILE A 7 -21.04 -18.91 21.48
N GLU A 8 -21.24 -20.09 22.10
CA GLU A 8 -20.46 -20.52 23.26
C GLU A 8 -18.95 -20.58 22.97
N ILE A 9 -18.54 -21.13 21.82
CA ILE A 9 -17.13 -21.15 21.39
C ILE A 9 -16.60 -19.73 21.18
N LEU A 10 -17.37 -18.81 20.57
CA LEU A 10 -16.96 -17.43 20.37
C LEU A 10 -16.81 -16.66 21.70
N THR A 11 -17.76 -16.83 22.63
CA THR A 11 -17.68 -16.24 23.99
C THR A 11 -16.53 -16.81 24.80
N ARG A 12 -16.26 -18.13 24.71
CA ARG A 12 -15.09 -18.75 25.34
C ARG A 12 -13.78 -18.43 24.62
N PHE A 13 -13.80 -18.09 23.32
CA PHE A 13 -12.60 -17.73 22.55
C PHE A 13 -12.19 -16.27 22.72
N SER A 14 -13.14 -15.34 22.93
CA SER A 14 -12.80 -13.95 23.29
C SER A 14 -12.01 -13.88 24.60
N LEU A 15 -12.22 -14.82 25.53
CA LEU A 15 -11.40 -15.00 26.73
C LEU A 15 -9.90 -15.16 26.42
N PHE A 16 -9.48 -15.55 25.23
CA PHE A 16 -8.05 -15.66 24.88
C PHE A 16 -7.50 -14.38 24.24
N GLN A 17 -8.32 -13.53 23.64
CA GLN A 17 -7.85 -12.31 22.97
C GLN A 17 -7.21 -11.34 23.97
N ARG A 18 -5.97 -10.92 23.71
CA ARG A 18 -5.33 -9.77 24.38
C ARG A 18 -5.54 -8.53 23.54
N VAL A 19 -5.86 -7.42 24.22
CA VAL A 19 -5.83 -6.05 23.71
C VAL A 19 -4.80 -5.30 24.55
N ASP A 20 -4.18 -4.27 23.99
CA ASP A 20 -2.95 -3.68 24.48
C ASP A 20 -3.00 -3.17 25.93
N ASP A 21 -1.83 -3.05 26.56
CA ASP A 21 -1.67 -2.83 28.01
C ASP A 21 -2.03 -1.40 28.48
N THR A 22 -2.57 -0.57 27.59
CA THR A 22 -3.00 0.81 27.85
C THR A 22 -4.44 0.94 28.37
N SER A 23 -5.19 -0.15 28.52
CA SER A 23 -6.50 -0.13 29.17
C SER A 23 -6.74 -1.30 30.12
N LEU A 24 -7.05 -0.95 31.38
CA LEU A 24 -7.57 -1.86 32.39
C LEU A 24 -9.09 -1.64 32.47
N SER A 25 -9.89 -2.66 32.15
CA SER A 25 -11.35 -2.60 32.22
C SER A 25 -11.90 -3.73 33.07
N VAL A 26 -13.09 -3.53 33.65
CA VAL A 26 -13.80 -4.60 34.39
C VAL A 26 -13.96 -5.85 33.52
N HIS A 27 -14.18 -5.68 32.21
CA HIS A 27 -14.24 -6.78 31.26
C HIS A 27 -12.91 -7.54 31.14
N ARG A 28 -11.77 -6.83 31.02
CA ARG A 28 -10.42 -7.44 31.02
C ARG A 28 -10.14 -8.21 32.32
N LEU A 29 -10.49 -7.62 33.46
CA LEU A 29 -10.25 -8.20 34.77
C LEU A 29 -11.09 -9.48 35.00
N VAL A 30 -12.36 -9.48 34.56
CA VAL A 30 -13.20 -10.69 34.52
C VAL A 30 -12.66 -11.73 33.53
N GLN A 31 -12.18 -11.34 32.35
CA GLN A 31 -11.52 -12.29 31.43
C GLN A 31 -10.28 -12.93 32.04
N GLU A 32 -9.45 -12.17 32.77
CA GLU A 32 -8.23 -12.65 33.40
C GLU A 32 -8.54 -13.59 34.58
N VAL A 33 -9.50 -13.28 35.44
CA VAL A 33 -9.99 -14.20 36.48
C VAL A 33 -10.54 -15.51 35.87
N ILE A 34 -11.25 -15.45 34.74
CA ILE A 34 -11.75 -16.66 34.05
C ILE A 34 -10.59 -17.44 33.38
N ARG A 35 -9.57 -16.77 32.82
CA ARG A 35 -8.36 -17.43 32.29
C ARG A 35 -7.70 -18.27 33.37
N ASP A 36 -7.45 -17.68 34.53
CA ASP A 36 -6.65 -18.30 35.59
C ASP A 36 -7.38 -19.49 36.25
N ASN A 37 -8.72 -19.46 36.28
CA ASN A 37 -9.55 -20.56 36.78
C ASN A 37 -9.90 -21.64 35.72
N MET A 38 -9.54 -21.47 34.44
CA MET A 38 -9.76 -22.51 33.41
C MET A 38 -8.71 -23.63 33.50
N ARG A 39 -9.16 -24.88 33.62
CA ARG A 39 -8.31 -26.08 33.57
C ARG A 39 -7.77 -26.30 32.15
N ASP A 40 -6.56 -26.85 32.03
CA ASP A 40 -5.91 -27.02 30.72
C ASP A 40 -6.68 -27.92 29.74
N GLN A 41 -7.37 -28.95 30.23
CA GLN A 41 -8.26 -29.79 29.38
C GLN A 41 -9.40 -28.98 28.74
N ASP A 42 -10.01 -28.04 29.47
CA ASP A 42 -11.06 -27.17 28.92
C ASP A 42 -10.46 -26.22 27.87
N ARG A 43 -9.26 -25.68 28.12
CA ARG A 43 -8.52 -24.84 27.15
C ARG A 43 -8.22 -25.60 25.85
N CYS A 44 -7.73 -26.84 25.94
CA CYS A 44 -7.47 -27.70 24.78
C CYS A 44 -8.74 -27.98 23.97
N LEU A 45 -9.88 -28.28 24.64
CA LEU A 45 -11.16 -28.52 23.97
C LEU A 45 -11.67 -27.27 23.23
N ILE A 46 -11.60 -26.10 23.86
CA ILE A 46 -11.99 -24.81 23.23
C ILE A 46 -11.11 -24.54 22.00
N LEU A 47 -9.79 -24.72 22.10
CA LEU A 47 -8.86 -24.54 20.98
C LEU A 47 -9.12 -25.53 19.84
N GLN A 48 -9.42 -26.81 20.13
CA GLN A 48 -9.77 -27.80 19.11
C GLN A 48 -11.05 -27.40 18.35
N HIS A 49 -12.06 -26.88 19.04
CA HIS A 49 -13.27 -26.37 18.42
C HIS A 49 -13.03 -25.08 17.62
N ALA A 50 -12.19 -24.16 18.10
CA ALA A 50 -11.83 -22.93 17.40
C ALA A 50 -11.06 -23.23 16.09
N ILE A 51 -10.10 -24.16 16.12
CA ILE A 51 -9.38 -24.65 14.93
C ILE A 51 -10.38 -25.18 13.90
N ARG A 52 -11.26 -26.12 14.29
CA ARG A 52 -12.29 -26.70 13.40
C ARG A 52 -13.23 -25.65 12.79
N MET A 53 -13.66 -24.69 13.60
CA MET A 53 -14.54 -23.61 13.15
C MET A 53 -13.85 -22.71 12.11
N VAL A 54 -12.63 -22.24 12.39
CA VAL A 54 -11.87 -21.38 11.47
C VAL A 54 -11.43 -22.15 10.23
N ASN A 55 -11.01 -23.41 10.37
CA ASN A 55 -10.71 -24.31 9.25
C ASN A 55 -11.92 -24.46 8.31
N LYS A 56 -13.12 -24.70 8.84
CA LYS A 56 -14.35 -24.75 8.02
C LYS A 56 -14.68 -23.40 7.39
N ALA A 57 -14.51 -22.29 8.10
CA ALA A 57 -14.77 -20.95 7.58
C ALA A 57 -13.83 -20.61 6.40
N LEU A 58 -12.55 -20.93 6.50
CA LEU A 58 -11.55 -20.75 5.45
C LEU A 58 -11.89 -21.56 4.19
N HIS A 59 -12.36 -22.81 4.33
CA HIS A 59 -12.84 -23.62 3.21
C HIS A 59 -14.12 -23.08 2.53
N SER A 60 -14.84 -22.15 3.16
CA SER A 60 -16.00 -21.45 2.59
C SER A 60 -15.69 -20.06 2.01
N SER A 61 -14.39 -19.75 1.78
CA SER A 61 -13.93 -18.45 1.28
C SER A 61 -12.85 -18.63 0.21
N GLN A 62 -12.84 -17.79 -0.83
CA GLN A 62 -11.75 -17.78 -1.82
C GLN A 62 -10.43 -17.44 -1.14
N SER A 63 -9.46 -18.34 -1.24
CA SER A 63 -8.09 -18.09 -0.76
C SER A 63 -7.30 -17.28 -1.80
N PRO A 64 -6.17 -16.68 -1.42
CA PRO A 64 -5.30 -15.98 -2.37
C PRO A 64 -4.76 -16.88 -3.51
N ALA A 65 -4.72 -18.20 -3.33
CA ALA A 65 -4.37 -19.13 -4.40
C ALA A 65 -5.47 -19.17 -5.48
N ASP A 66 -6.73 -19.24 -5.06
CA ASP A 66 -7.88 -19.22 -5.95
C ASP A 66 -7.99 -17.88 -6.69
N VAL A 67 -7.64 -16.77 -6.03
CA VAL A 67 -7.59 -15.43 -6.65
C VAL A 67 -6.54 -15.36 -7.76
N LEU A 68 -5.30 -15.80 -7.50
CA LEU A 68 -4.24 -15.80 -8.51
C LEU A 68 -4.56 -16.74 -9.68
N TYR A 69 -5.14 -17.91 -9.39
CA TYR A 69 -5.60 -18.88 -10.39
C TYR A 69 -6.73 -18.32 -11.26
N ASN A 70 -7.75 -17.72 -10.65
CA ASN A 70 -8.86 -17.10 -11.37
C ASN A 70 -8.40 -15.95 -12.26
N ILE A 71 -7.48 -15.10 -11.78
CA ILE A 71 -6.90 -14.00 -12.57
C ILE A 71 -6.08 -14.55 -13.74
N ALA A 72 -5.32 -15.63 -13.56
CA ALA A 72 -4.60 -16.29 -14.65
C ALA A 72 -5.54 -16.90 -15.73
N LEU A 73 -6.77 -17.25 -15.36
CA LEU A 73 -7.82 -17.74 -16.27
C LEU A 73 -8.78 -16.63 -16.77
N ASN A 74 -8.59 -15.37 -16.36
CA ASN A 74 -9.53 -14.25 -16.59
C ASN A 74 -10.97 -14.49 -16.06
N THR A 75 -11.14 -15.29 -15.01
CA THR A 75 -12.45 -15.57 -14.39
C THR A 75 -12.78 -14.59 -13.26
N ARG A 76 -14.02 -14.64 -12.76
CA ARG A 76 -14.54 -13.68 -11.77
C ARG A 76 -13.97 -13.93 -10.36
N VAL A 77 -13.27 -12.94 -9.82
CA VAL A 77 -12.82 -12.90 -8.41
C VAL A 77 -13.94 -12.40 -7.49
N GLU A 78 -14.21 -13.12 -6.41
CA GLU A 78 -15.18 -12.71 -5.37
C GLU A 78 -14.49 -11.91 -4.26
N ARG A 79 -14.36 -10.60 -4.45
CA ARG A 79 -13.66 -9.71 -3.50
C ARG A 79 -14.20 -9.80 -2.07
N GLU A 80 -15.51 -9.91 -1.87
CA GLU A 80 -16.10 -10.16 -0.54
C GLU A 80 -15.59 -11.45 0.11
N SER A 81 -15.40 -12.50 -0.68
CA SER A 81 -14.94 -13.82 -0.24
C SER A 81 -13.48 -13.73 0.23
N LEU A 82 -12.64 -13.00 -0.50
CA LEU A 82 -11.25 -12.70 -0.12
C LEU A 82 -11.15 -11.80 1.13
N VAL A 83 -12.04 -10.81 1.29
CA VAL A 83 -12.12 -9.97 2.51
C VAL A 83 -12.55 -10.80 3.72
N LYS A 84 -13.48 -11.75 3.55
CA LYS A 84 -13.85 -12.74 4.59
C LYS A 84 -12.64 -13.64 4.93
N TRP A 85 -11.92 -14.16 3.93
CA TRP A 85 -10.69 -14.94 4.12
C TRP A 85 -9.64 -14.17 4.94
N ASN A 86 -9.36 -12.90 4.63
CA ASN A 86 -8.36 -12.10 5.35
C ASN A 86 -8.74 -11.88 6.83
N LYS A 87 -10.03 -11.73 7.15
CA LYS A 87 -10.52 -11.69 8.53
C LYS A 87 -10.35 -13.04 9.25
N PHE A 88 -10.67 -14.16 8.59
CA PHE A 88 -10.47 -15.49 9.15
C PHE A 88 -8.98 -15.84 9.34
N ALA A 89 -8.10 -15.36 8.46
CA ALA A 89 -6.66 -15.56 8.55
C ALA A 89 -6.01 -14.79 9.71
N ALA A 90 -6.49 -13.57 10.01
CA ALA A 90 -6.11 -12.85 11.23
C ALA A 90 -6.51 -13.63 12.50
N ASN A 91 -7.74 -14.19 12.54
CA ASN A 91 -8.19 -15.05 13.64
C ASN A 91 -7.40 -16.36 13.74
N ALA A 92 -7.02 -16.96 12.61
CA ALA A 92 -6.15 -18.14 12.56
C ALA A 92 -4.77 -17.85 13.19
N ASN A 93 -4.23 -16.64 13.01
CA ASN A 93 -2.98 -16.22 13.65
C ASN A 93 -3.13 -16.07 15.17
N ALA A 94 -4.27 -15.56 15.66
CA ALA A 94 -4.54 -15.53 17.09
C ALA A 94 -4.60 -16.96 17.67
N ILE A 95 -5.36 -17.87 17.04
CA ILE A 95 -5.44 -19.28 17.46
C ILE A 95 -4.05 -19.92 17.53
N LYS A 96 -3.24 -19.77 16.46
CA LYS A 96 -1.86 -20.30 16.39
C LYS A 96 -1.04 -19.91 17.63
N LEU A 97 -1.07 -18.65 18.05
CA LEU A 97 -0.28 -18.17 19.20
C LEU A 97 -0.67 -18.88 20.51
N PHE A 98 -1.95 -19.18 20.74
CA PHE A 98 -2.34 -19.96 21.92
C PHE A 98 -1.88 -21.41 21.83
N VAL A 99 -2.09 -22.05 20.68
CA VAL A 99 -1.71 -23.46 20.43
C VAL A 99 -0.22 -23.70 20.67
N PHE A 100 0.65 -22.80 20.21
CA PHE A 100 2.10 -22.96 20.38
C PHE A 100 2.63 -22.52 21.76
N ASN A 101 1.79 -21.96 22.63
CA ASN A 101 2.14 -21.56 24.00
C ASN A 101 1.72 -22.58 25.08
N LEU A 102 1.11 -23.71 24.70
CA LEU A 102 0.70 -24.78 25.63
C LEU A 102 1.88 -25.60 26.20
N LYS A 103 1.63 -26.40 27.25
CA LYS A 103 2.62 -27.21 28.00
C LYS A 103 2.69 -28.64 27.44
N LYS A 104 3.55 -28.81 26.43
CA LYS A 104 3.60 -29.90 25.41
C LYS A 104 3.84 -31.34 25.90
N ASP A 105 3.59 -31.63 27.17
CA ASP A 105 3.82 -32.92 27.82
C ASP A 105 2.59 -33.84 27.80
N ASP A 106 1.38 -33.31 27.56
CA ASP A 106 0.12 -34.09 27.50
C ASP A 106 -0.18 -34.66 26.09
N ILE A 107 -0.76 -35.86 26.06
CA ILE A 107 -1.34 -36.52 24.87
C ILE A 107 -2.40 -35.63 24.19
N GLN A 108 -3.26 -34.93 24.95
CA GLN A 108 -4.32 -34.08 24.40
C GLN A 108 -3.75 -32.90 23.61
N GLU A 109 -2.72 -32.22 24.12
CA GLU A 109 -2.02 -31.17 23.39
C GLU A 109 -1.35 -31.72 22.12
N ASN A 110 -0.75 -32.91 22.21
CA ASN A 110 -0.11 -33.56 21.07
C ASN A 110 -1.13 -33.95 19.97
N GLN A 111 -2.37 -34.30 20.31
CA GLN A 111 -3.44 -34.49 19.30
C GLN A 111 -3.82 -33.18 18.60
N LEU A 112 -3.74 -32.05 19.31
CA LEU A 112 -4.07 -30.71 18.81
C LEU A 112 -2.95 -30.11 17.95
N LEU A 113 -1.69 -30.42 18.27
CA LEU A 113 -0.48 -29.97 17.54
C LEU A 113 -0.14 -30.82 16.31
N PHE A 114 -0.54 -32.09 16.25
CA PHE A 114 -0.16 -33.03 15.19
C PHE A 114 -1.38 -33.60 14.44
N ASN A 115 -2.04 -32.73 13.64
CA ASN A 115 -3.16 -33.08 12.76
C ASN A 115 -3.16 -32.23 11.46
N ASN A 116 -4.06 -32.53 10.52
CA ASN A 116 -4.15 -31.81 9.24
C ASN A 116 -4.82 -30.42 9.35
N GLU A 117 -5.61 -30.16 10.39
CA GLU A 117 -6.29 -28.88 10.56
C GLU A 117 -5.31 -27.76 10.95
N ILE A 118 -4.39 -28.04 11.86
CA ILE A 118 -3.33 -27.10 12.26
C ILE A 118 -2.32 -26.84 11.12
N LEU A 119 -2.12 -27.79 10.19
CA LEU A 119 -1.38 -27.51 8.94
C LEU A 119 -2.08 -26.45 8.08
N LYS A 120 -3.42 -26.51 7.94
CA LYS A 120 -4.17 -25.52 7.17
C LYS A 120 -4.20 -24.16 7.86
N ILE A 121 -4.25 -24.12 9.19
CA ILE A 121 -4.04 -22.89 9.98
C ILE A 121 -2.65 -22.31 9.69
N LEU A 122 -1.57 -23.09 9.81
CA LEU A 122 -0.20 -22.60 9.57
C LEU A 122 0.04 -22.15 8.12
N GLN A 123 -0.51 -22.83 7.11
CA GLN A 123 -0.49 -22.35 5.72
C GLN A 123 -1.16 -20.98 5.62
N THR A 124 -2.34 -20.83 6.24
CA THR A 124 -3.15 -19.61 6.19
C THR A 124 -2.46 -18.44 6.89
N THR A 125 -1.86 -18.67 8.06
CA THR A 125 -1.13 -17.62 8.80
C THR A 125 0.16 -17.24 8.09
N ALA A 126 0.90 -18.22 7.54
CA ALA A 126 2.09 -17.94 6.74
C ALA A 126 1.76 -17.09 5.51
N LEU A 127 0.68 -17.43 4.80
CA LEU A 127 0.20 -16.68 3.64
C LEU A 127 -0.28 -15.26 4.02
N TYR A 128 -1.02 -15.12 5.11
CA TYR A 128 -1.45 -13.83 5.66
C TYR A 128 -0.25 -12.93 6.02
N HIS A 129 0.71 -13.44 6.77
CA HIS A 129 1.94 -12.69 7.09
C HIS A 129 2.74 -12.35 5.82
N SER A 130 2.71 -13.21 4.80
CA SER A 130 3.37 -12.94 3.53
C SER A 130 2.70 -11.84 2.69
N ILE A 131 1.37 -11.72 2.77
CA ILE A 131 0.61 -10.60 2.18
C ILE A 131 0.94 -9.30 2.93
N HIS A 132 0.94 -9.32 4.26
CA HIS A 132 1.19 -8.14 5.11
C HIS A 132 2.69 -7.84 5.37
N GLN A 133 3.59 -8.32 4.48
CA GLN A 133 5.04 -8.05 4.48
C GLN A 133 5.79 -8.46 5.77
N ARG A 134 5.27 -9.44 6.51
CA ARG A 134 5.86 -10.04 7.72
C ARG A 134 6.56 -11.36 7.39
N GLN A 135 7.43 -11.36 6.37
CA GLN A 135 7.99 -12.59 5.78
C GLN A 135 8.78 -13.45 6.77
N ALA A 136 9.36 -12.84 7.82
CA ALA A 136 9.99 -13.55 8.93
C ALA A 136 9.03 -14.54 9.62
N ILE A 137 7.86 -14.05 10.02
CA ILE A 137 6.80 -14.85 10.66
C ILE A 137 6.21 -15.83 9.63
N ALA A 138 6.08 -15.43 8.37
CA ALA A 138 5.63 -16.32 7.30
C ALA A 138 6.55 -17.53 7.10
N LEU A 139 7.87 -17.33 7.05
CA LEU A 139 8.86 -18.40 6.98
C LEU A 139 8.90 -19.27 8.24
N ALA A 140 8.68 -18.69 9.43
CA ALA A 140 8.61 -19.45 10.67
C ALA A 140 7.37 -20.37 10.71
N ASP A 141 6.20 -19.85 10.35
CA ASP A 141 4.95 -20.63 10.23
C ASP A 141 5.07 -21.73 9.18
N GLN A 142 5.67 -21.43 8.03
CA GLN A 142 5.98 -22.40 6.97
C GLN A 142 6.98 -23.47 7.42
N ALA A 143 8.03 -23.11 8.15
CA ALA A 143 8.98 -24.08 8.71
C ALA A 143 8.32 -25.00 9.75
N GLN A 144 7.44 -24.46 10.60
CA GLN A 144 6.66 -25.23 11.56
C GLN A 144 5.65 -26.15 10.86
N MET A 145 4.99 -25.69 9.79
CA MET A 145 4.11 -26.50 8.93
C MET A 145 4.90 -27.67 8.33
N ILE A 146 6.07 -27.40 7.74
CA ILE A 146 6.94 -28.43 7.15
C ILE A 146 7.42 -29.46 8.20
N ARG A 147 7.68 -29.04 9.44
CA ARG A 147 8.01 -29.97 10.54
C ARG A 147 6.84 -30.87 10.89
N ILE A 148 5.64 -30.31 11.08
CA ILE A 148 4.42 -31.09 11.41
C ILE A 148 4.04 -32.04 10.27
N MET A 149 4.20 -31.63 9.00
CA MET A 149 4.04 -32.51 7.82
C MET A 149 4.94 -33.76 7.87
N THR A 150 6.08 -33.72 8.57
CA THR A 150 6.93 -34.91 8.75
C THR A 150 6.49 -35.83 9.89
N THR A 151 5.48 -35.47 10.69
CA THR A 151 5.08 -36.19 11.93
C THR A 151 3.69 -36.83 11.81
N ILE A 152 2.99 -36.56 10.71
CA ILE A 152 1.63 -37.04 10.43
C ILE A 152 1.54 -37.58 8.99
N ASN A 153 0.50 -38.38 8.71
CA ASN A 153 0.29 -38.97 7.40
C ASN A 153 -0.32 -37.93 6.43
N VAL A 154 0.54 -37.25 5.66
CA VAL A 154 0.16 -36.28 4.62
C VAL A 154 0.24 -36.94 3.24
N ASP A 155 -0.89 -37.05 2.54
CA ASP A 155 -0.94 -37.54 1.16
C ASP A 155 -0.49 -36.47 0.13
N THR A 156 -0.30 -36.90 -1.12
CA THR A 156 0.18 -36.03 -2.21
C THR A 156 -0.79 -34.89 -2.54
N LYS A 157 -2.10 -35.08 -2.39
CA LYS A 157 -3.09 -34.02 -2.65
C LYS A 157 -3.02 -32.96 -1.55
N CYS A 158 -3.10 -33.37 -0.29
CA CYS A 158 -2.96 -32.49 0.88
C CYS A 158 -1.64 -31.71 0.83
N TYR A 159 -0.55 -32.36 0.41
CA TYR A 159 0.73 -31.69 0.17
C TYR A 159 0.65 -30.61 -0.92
N ASN A 160 0.09 -30.93 -2.09
CA ASN A 160 -0.07 -29.97 -3.18
C ASN A 160 -0.98 -28.80 -2.77
N ASP A 161 -2.10 -29.06 -2.11
CA ASP A 161 -3.04 -28.04 -1.62
C ASP A 161 -2.37 -27.09 -0.62
N LEU A 162 -1.51 -27.63 0.28
CA LEU A 162 -0.76 -26.86 1.28
C LEU A 162 0.47 -26.12 0.74
N THR A 163 1.02 -26.53 -0.41
CA THR A 163 2.23 -25.92 -1.01
C THR A 163 1.98 -25.19 -2.35
N SER A 164 0.72 -25.10 -2.76
CA SER A 164 0.22 -24.45 -3.99
C SER A 164 0.76 -23.03 -4.22
N ILE A 165 0.74 -22.20 -3.18
CA ILE A 165 1.50 -20.94 -3.12
C ILE A 165 2.87 -21.18 -2.49
N LYS A 166 3.91 -20.62 -3.10
CA LYS A 166 5.25 -20.49 -2.50
C LYS A 166 5.31 -19.23 -1.62
N ILE A 167 5.93 -19.39 -0.45
CA ILE A 167 6.19 -18.33 0.52
C ILE A 167 7.72 -18.14 0.61
N PRO A 168 8.23 -16.89 0.66
CA PRO A 168 7.50 -15.62 0.58
C PRO A 168 6.85 -15.41 -0.80
N LEU A 169 5.68 -14.76 -0.82
CA LEU A 169 5.00 -14.32 -2.04
C LEU A 169 5.90 -13.41 -2.86
N LEU A 170 5.86 -13.56 -4.19
CA LEU A 170 6.48 -12.59 -5.09
C LEU A 170 5.70 -11.27 -5.03
N ARG A 171 6.42 -10.15 -5.22
CA ARG A 171 5.85 -8.80 -5.15
C ARG A 171 4.59 -8.64 -6.03
N ARG A 172 4.64 -9.10 -7.29
CA ARG A 172 3.51 -9.08 -8.25
C ARG A 172 2.28 -9.80 -7.72
N ASP A 173 2.47 -10.98 -7.15
CA ASP A 173 1.37 -11.83 -6.66
C ASP A 173 0.73 -11.17 -5.44
N ARG A 174 1.56 -10.64 -4.52
CA ARG A 174 1.14 -9.85 -3.36
C ARG A 174 0.34 -8.61 -3.77
N GLU A 175 0.83 -7.83 -4.73
CA GLU A 175 0.13 -6.65 -5.27
C GLU A 175 -1.21 -7.03 -5.91
N THR A 176 -1.26 -8.13 -6.66
CA THR A 176 -2.49 -8.64 -7.29
C THR A 176 -3.55 -9.03 -6.25
N ILE A 177 -3.13 -9.66 -5.15
CA ILE A 177 -4.01 -10.00 -4.01
C ILE A 177 -4.46 -8.72 -3.27
N LEU A 178 -3.55 -7.76 -3.07
CA LEU A 178 -3.85 -6.50 -2.39
C LEU A 178 -4.80 -5.61 -3.19
N ASP A 179 -4.68 -5.52 -4.52
CA ASP A 179 -5.63 -4.76 -5.37
C ASP A 179 -7.07 -5.34 -5.26
N CYS A 180 -7.19 -6.66 -5.06
CA CYS A 180 -8.47 -7.35 -4.82
C CYS A 180 -9.03 -7.14 -3.39
N LEU A 181 -8.20 -6.75 -2.42
CA LEU A 181 -8.59 -6.41 -1.05
C LEU A 181 -8.91 -4.91 -0.89
N VAL A 182 -8.02 -4.03 -1.38
CA VAL A 182 -8.11 -2.56 -1.27
C VAL A 182 -9.34 -2.01 -2.01
N SER A 183 -9.80 -2.70 -3.06
CA SER A 183 -11.02 -2.34 -3.79
C SER A 183 -12.34 -2.63 -3.03
N ILE A 184 -12.27 -2.90 -1.71
CA ILE A 184 -13.36 -2.73 -0.74
C ILE A 184 -12.83 -2.05 0.55
N LEU A 185 -12.55 -0.75 0.48
CA LEU A 185 -12.58 0.13 1.67
C LEU A 185 -13.92 0.90 1.69
N PRO A 186 -14.51 1.18 2.87
CA PRO A 186 -15.97 1.28 2.94
C PRO A 186 -16.52 2.70 2.75
N ILE A 187 -17.58 2.79 1.95
CA ILE A 187 -18.70 3.67 2.29
C ILE A 187 -19.22 3.21 3.67
N LYS A 188 -19.53 4.14 4.59
CA LYS A 188 -20.00 3.82 5.95
C LYS A 188 -21.46 3.33 5.96
N THR A 189 -21.71 2.15 5.41
CA THR A 189 -22.98 1.41 5.49
C THR A 189 -22.73 -0.07 5.25
N GLU A 190 -22.73 -0.87 6.32
CA GLU A 190 -23.31 -2.24 6.42
C GLU A 190 -22.88 -2.97 7.71
N GLU A 191 -23.41 -2.50 8.83
CA GLU A 191 -24.05 -3.45 9.75
C GLU A 191 -25.53 -3.57 9.34
N ILE A 192 -26.23 -4.61 9.82
CA ILE A 192 -27.61 -4.97 9.42
C ILE A 192 -27.72 -5.49 7.96
N ARG A 193 -27.04 -6.61 7.68
CA ARG A 193 -27.52 -7.62 6.71
C ARG A 193 -27.88 -8.93 7.43
N ASN A 194 -28.87 -8.85 8.32
CA ASN A 194 -29.46 -10.01 8.97
C ASN A 194 -30.83 -10.32 8.34
N ILE A 195 -31.16 -11.62 8.30
CA ILE A 195 -32.50 -12.21 8.47
C ILE A 195 -33.68 -11.40 7.90
N THR A 196 -34.28 -11.86 6.80
CA THR A 196 -35.66 -11.46 6.47
C THR A 196 -36.45 -12.56 5.77
N THR A 197 -37.39 -13.14 6.51
CA THR A 197 -38.68 -13.59 5.98
C THR A 197 -39.79 -12.94 6.81
N VAL A 198 -40.94 -12.73 6.16
CA VAL A 198 -42.24 -12.26 6.73
C VAL A 198 -42.36 -10.75 7.08
N ILE A 199 -43.61 -10.27 6.96
CA ILE A 199 -44.22 -8.99 7.39
C ILE A 199 -43.87 -7.71 6.61
N THR A 200 -44.57 -7.51 5.49
CA THR A 200 -44.76 -6.21 4.82
C THR A 200 -46.01 -5.49 5.36
N SER A 201 -45.87 -4.61 6.36
CA SER A 201 -46.97 -3.72 6.80
C SER A 201 -46.56 -2.43 7.53
N GLY A 202 -45.42 -2.39 8.25
CA GLY A 202 -45.09 -1.27 9.14
C GLY A 202 -44.71 0.07 8.46
N ALA A 203 -43.99 0.03 7.35
CA ALA A 203 -43.35 1.23 6.78
C ALA A 203 -44.33 2.34 6.36
N ASP A 204 -45.43 2.00 5.70
CA ASP A 204 -46.43 2.98 5.22
C ASP A 204 -47.23 3.62 6.38
N THR A 205 -47.44 2.88 7.48
CA THR A 205 -48.02 3.40 8.73
C THR A 205 -47.11 4.46 9.35
N TYR A 206 -45.82 4.15 9.53
CA TYR A 206 -44.83 5.10 10.06
C TYR A 206 -44.63 6.32 9.14
N ARG A 207 -44.64 6.14 7.81
CA ARG A 207 -44.63 7.23 6.84
C ARG A 207 -45.84 8.16 7.02
N THR A 208 -47.01 7.60 7.31
CA THR A 208 -48.25 8.36 7.48
C THR A 208 -48.28 9.11 8.82
N LEU A 209 -47.81 8.48 9.91
CA LEU A 209 -47.62 9.14 11.21
C LEU A 209 -46.60 10.29 11.12
N GLY A 210 -45.45 10.08 10.47
CA GLY A 210 -44.46 11.13 10.24
C GLY A 210 -45.01 12.28 9.40
N ASN A 211 -45.82 11.99 8.37
CA ASN A 211 -46.51 13.01 7.58
C ASN A 211 -47.53 13.82 8.41
N LYS A 212 -48.21 13.21 9.38
CA LYS A 212 -49.11 13.93 10.31
C LYS A 212 -48.31 14.86 11.22
N ALA A 213 -47.29 14.33 11.92
CA ALA A 213 -46.41 15.12 12.78
C ALA A 213 -45.74 16.29 12.02
N PHE A 214 -45.33 16.07 10.77
CA PHE A 214 -44.74 17.12 9.92
C PHE A 214 -45.74 18.25 9.59
N LYS A 215 -47.01 17.92 9.26
CA LYS A 215 -48.07 18.94 9.05
C LYS A 215 -48.31 19.78 10.30
N GLU A 216 -48.24 19.14 11.47
CA GLU A 216 -48.38 19.76 12.79
C GLU A 216 -47.10 20.48 13.27
N LYS A 217 -46.09 20.65 12.39
CA LYS A 217 -44.77 21.26 12.68
C LYS A 217 -43.93 20.53 13.74
N ARG A 218 -44.30 19.31 14.16
CA ARG A 218 -43.58 18.48 15.14
C ARG A 218 -42.39 17.76 14.49
N TYR A 219 -41.41 18.53 14.00
CA TYR A 219 -40.36 18.03 13.10
C TYR A 219 -39.46 16.93 13.68
N HIS A 220 -39.04 17.02 14.96
CA HIS A 220 -38.25 15.97 15.61
C HIS A 220 -39.00 14.64 15.72
N GLU A 221 -40.31 14.69 15.95
CA GLU A 221 -41.17 13.50 16.00
C GLU A 221 -41.40 12.92 14.61
N ALA A 222 -41.57 13.76 13.59
CA ALA A 222 -41.59 13.32 12.19
C ALA A 222 -40.29 12.60 11.82
N ILE A 223 -39.12 13.13 12.20
CA ILE A 223 -37.80 12.49 12.01
C ILE A 223 -37.76 11.11 12.69
N ARG A 224 -38.26 10.99 13.92
CA ARG A 224 -38.36 9.70 14.63
C ARG A 224 -39.26 8.73 13.86
N CYS A 225 -40.49 9.12 13.52
CA CYS A 225 -41.43 8.28 12.78
C CYS A 225 -40.87 7.82 11.42
N TYR A 226 -40.24 8.69 10.64
CA TYR A 226 -39.59 8.29 9.39
C TYR A 226 -38.43 7.31 9.61
N THR A 227 -37.71 7.43 10.72
CA THR A 227 -36.59 6.53 11.08
C THR A 227 -37.09 5.13 11.47
N GLU A 228 -38.16 5.02 12.26
CA GLU A 228 -38.79 3.72 12.54
C GLU A 228 -39.43 3.11 11.28
N GLY A 229 -39.96 3.95 10.38
CA GLY A 229 -40.41 3.53 9.05
C GLY A 229 -39.30 2.89 8.23
N MET A 230 -38.08 3.45 8.25
CA MET A 230 -36.92 2.88 7.54
C MET A 230 -36.47 1.55 8.13
N ARG A 231 -36.47 1.42 9.47
CA ARG A 231 -36.22 0.13 10.16
C ARG A 231 -37.29 -0.92 9.83
N SER A 232 -38.49 -0.47 9.44
CA SER A 232 -39.62 -1.31 9.02
C SER A 232 -39.66 -1.61 7.51
N CYS A 233 -38.67 -1.16 6.72
CA CYS A 233 -38.56 -1.50 5.30
C CYS A 233 -37.82 -2.83 5.10
N PRO A 234 -38.35 -3.76 4.26
CA PRO A 234 -37.55 -4.90 3.79
C PRO A 234 -36.34 -4.40 2.98
N ILE A 235 -35.17 -5.03 3.16
CA ILE A 235 -33.92 -4.63 2.49
C ILE A 235 -34.05 -4.60 0.95
N LYS A 236 -34.91 -5.45 0.37
CA LYS A 236 -35.20 -5.47 -1.08
C LYS A 236 -36.12 -4.34 -1.58
N HIS A 237 -36.83 -3.64 -0.69
CA HIS A 237 -37.88 -2.67 -1.01
C HIS A 237 -37.83 -1.46 -0.06
N ILE A 238 -36.71 -0.74 -0.09
CA ILE A 238 -36.49 0.45 0.74
C ILE A 238 -37.34 1.62 0.19
N ASP A 239 -38.19 2.22 1.04
CA ASP A 239 -39.07 3.30 0.60
C ASP A 239 -38.37 4.67 0.52
N LYS A 240 -37.99 5.06 -0.70
CA LYS A 240 -37.45 6.39 -1.04
C LYS A 240 -38.27 7.58 -0.52
N ARG A 241 -39.58 7.41 -0.29
CA ARG A 241 -40.45 8.48 0.26
C ARG A 241 -40.05 8.85 1.69
N LEU A 242 -39.55 7.89 2.48
CA LEU A 242 -39.08 8.14 3.85
C LEU A 242 -37.85 9.04 3.88
N PHE A 243 -36.84 8.75 3.05
CA PHE A 243 -35.62 9.56 2.95
C PHE A 243 -35.92 10.97 2.44
N SER A 244 -36.77 11.10 1.40
CA SER A 244 -37.25 12.40 0.92
C SER A 244 -37.96 13.21 2.01
N ASN A 245 -38.81 12.57 2.83
CA ASN A 245 -39.59 13.29 3.83
C ASN A 245 -38.77 13.61 5.10
N ARG A 246 -37.82 12.75 5.47
CA ARG A 246 -36.88 13.00 6.58
C ARG A 246 -35.85 14.08 6.23
N SER A 247 -35.38 14.12 4.97
CA SER A 247 -34.59 15.26 4.42
C SER A 247 -35.30 16.60 4.65
N LEU A 248 -36.59 16.69 4.28
CA LEU A 248 -37.38 17.91 4.48
C LEU A 248 -37.62 18.23 5.96
N ALA A 249 -37.73 17.23 6.83
CA ALA A 249 -37.82 17.46 8.27
C ALA A 249 -36.49 17.98 8.87
N TYR A 250 -35.33 17.50 8.39
CA TYR A 250 -34.03 18.05 8.75
C TYR A 250 -33.82 19.49 8.24
N ILE A 251 -34.28 19.81 7.02
CA ILE A 251 -34.31 21.18 6.49
C ILE A 251 -35.07 22.15 7.42
N ARG A 252 -36.22 21.71 7.97
CA ARG A 252 -37.03 22.53 8.88
C ARG A 252 -36.37 22.81 10.23
N ILE A 253 -35.25 22.16 10.55
CA ILE A 253 -34.43 22.41 11.75
C ILE A 253 -32.98 22.80 11.42
N ARG A 254 -32.72 23.35 10.22
CA ARG A 254 -31.38 23.71 9.67
C ARG A 254 -30.30 22.60 9.78
N ASN A 255 -30.67 21.32 9.84
CA ASN A 255 -29.70 20.22 9.90
C ASN A 255 -29.27 19.78 8.48
N PHE A 256 -28.51 20.64 7.80
CA PHE A 256 -28.14 20.42 6.40
C PHE A 256 -27.22 19.21 6.19
N PHE A 257 -26.39 18.85 7.18
CA PHE A 257 -25.53 17.66 7.09
C PHE A 257 -26.35 16.36 6.98
N HIS A 258 -27.36 16.18 7.84
CA HIS A 258 -28.25 15.02 7.77
C HIS A 258 -29.19 15.09 6.55
N THR A 259 -29.55 16.30 6.11
CA THR A 259 -30.27 16.51 4.85
C THR A 259 -29.45 16.01 3.66
N PHE A 260 -28.16 16.38 3.57
CA PHE A 260 -27.26 15.93 2.51
C PHE A 260 -27.10 14.40 2.52
N SER A 261 -27.00 13.78 3.70
CA SER A 261 -26.92 12.32 3.84
C SER A 261 -28.18 11.61 3.35
N ASP A 262 -29.37 12.01 3.85
CA ASP A 262 -30.64 11.43 3.41
C ASP A 262 -30.92 11.68 1.92
N ALA A 263 -30.52 12.84 1.41
CA ALA A 263 -30.68 13.19 0.00
C ALA A 263 -29.82 12.31 -0.92
N ASN A 264 -28.60 11.95 -0.52
CA ASN A 264 -27.78 10.97 -1.27
C ASN A 264 -28.44 9.58 -1.27
N MET A 265 -28.85 9.05 -0.10
CA MET A 265 -29.57 7.77 -0.02
C MET A 265 -30.83 7.77 -0.89
N CYS A 266 -31.56 8.89 -0.90
CA CYS A 266 -32.78 9.08 -1.70
C CYS A 266 -32.52 9.02 -3.22
N ILE A 267 -31.33 9.43 -3.68
CA ILE A 267 -30.88 9.34 -5.08
C ILE A 267 -30.37 7.92 -5.37
N GLU A 268 -29.57 7.33 -4.49
CA GLU A 268 -29.00 5.98 -4.67
C GLU A 268 -30.08 4.89 -4.73
N ILE A 269 -31.14 5.00 -3.91
CA ILE A 269 -32.31 4.10 -3.95
C ILE A 269 -33.17 4.34 -5.22
N ALA A 270 -33.14 5.53 -5.80
CA ALA A 270 -33.96 5.90 -6.95
C ALA A 270 -33.39 7.10 -7.74
N PRO A 271 -32.53 6.86 -8.73
CA PRO A 271 -31.89 7.92 -9.52
C PRO A 271 -32.85 8.87 -10.27
N ASP A 272 -34.13 8.51 -10.43
CA ASP A 272 -35.14 9.39 -11.03
C ASP A 272 -35.93 10.23 -10.01
N ASN A 273 -35.62 10.13 -8.73
CA ASN A 273 -36.29 10.91 -7.69
C ASN A 273 -35.70 12.33 -7.60
N TRP A 274 -36.19 13.21 -8.48
CA TRP A 274 -35.87 14.64 -8.53
C TRP A 274 -35.85 15.35 -7.16
N LYS A 275 -36.68 14.92 -6.20
CA LYS A 275 -36.71 15.48 -4.83
C LYS A 275 -35.42 15.24 -4.05
N GLY A 276 -34.74 14.11 -4.27
CA GLY A 276 -33.44 13.81 -3.68
C GLY A 276 -32.40 14.84 -4.13
N TYR A 277 -32.30 15.09 -5.44
CA TYR A 277 -31.47 16.16 -5.98
C TYR A 277 -31.86 17.54 -5.44
N CYS A 278 -33.16 17.84 -5.30
CA CYS A 278 -33.58 19.10 -4.69
C CYS A 278 -33.08 19.30 -3.26
N TRP A 279 -33.23 18.29 -2.40
CA TRP A 279 -32.76 18.37 -1.01
C TRP A 279 -31.24 18.42 -0.93
N LYS A 280 -30.54 17.76 -1.86
CA LYS A 280 -29.08 17.81 -1.94
C LYS A 280 -28.59 19.21 -2.34
N ALA A 281 -29.21 19.87 -3.32
CA ALA A 281 -28.90 21.24 -3.70
C ALA A 281 -29.10 22.22 -2.52
N TYR A 282 -30.25 22.14 -1.86
CA TYR A 282 -30.58 23.00 -0.73
C TYR A 282 -29.65 22.75 0.48
N ALA A 283 -29.26 21.51 0.72
CA ALA A 283 -28.25 21.17 1.72
C ALA A 283 -26.86 21.71 1.38
N VAL A 284 -26.45 21.71 0.10
CA VAL A 284 -25.18 22.33 -0.32
C VAL A 284 -25.19 23.84 -0.04
N SER A 285 -26.28 24.57 -0.36
CA SER A 285 -26.43 25.98 0.01
C SER A 285 -26.25 26.21 1.51
N GLY A 286 -27.03 25.51 2.33
CA GLY A 286 -26.97 25.65 3.79
C GLY A 286 -25.62 25.24 4.41
N LEU A 287 -24.94 24.24 3.85
CA LEU A 287 -23.59 23.85 4.28
C LEU A 287 -22.52 24.90 3.91
N ILE A 288 -22.74 25.71 2.86
CA ILE A 288 -21.88 26.85 2.52
C ILE A 288 -22.20 28.05 3.41
N GLU A 289 -23.48 28.34 3.68
CA GLU A 289 -23.92 29.36 4.66
C GLU A 289 -23.32 29.10 6.05
N ASP A 290 -23.41 27.86 6.53
CA ASP A 290 -22.89 27.42 7.83
C ASP A 290 -21.35 27.23 7.83
N GLY A 291 -20.64 27.54 6.74
CA GLY A 291 -19.18 27.49 6.62
C GLY A 291 -18.56 26.08 6.57
N LEU A 292 -19.38 25.02 6.51
CA LEU A 292 -18.95 23.62 6.52
C LEU A 292 -18.47 23.13 5.14
N PHE A 293 -18.99 23.71 4.05
CA PHE A 293 -18.56 23.50 2.67
C PHE A 293 -17.92 24.80 2.13
N PRO A 294 -16.81 24.72 1.38
CA PRO A 294 -16.20 25.91 0.79
C PRO A 294 -17.09 26.47 -0.35
N PRO A 295 -17.05 27.79 -0.64
CA PRO A 295 -17.84 28.40 -1.72
C PRO A 295 -17.63 27.80 -3.12
N THR A 296 -16.51 27.11 -3.36
CA THR A 296 -16.29 26.34 -4.60
C THR A 296 -17.30 25.21 -4.81
N MET A 297 -18.01 24.77 -3.77
CA MET A 297 -19.09 23.78 -3.86
C MET A 297 -20.43 24.36 -4.33
N GLU A 298 -20.56 25.69 -4.50
CA GLU A 298 -21.77 26.33 -5.04
C GLU A 298 -22.16 25.72 -6.40
N ALA A 299 -21.16 25.42 -7.24
CA ALA A 299 -21.35 24.75 -8.52
C ALA A 299 -22.02 23.37 -8.37
N MET A 300 -21.66 22.57 -7.35
CA MET A 300 -22.31 21.28 -7.07
C MET A 300 -23.77 21.46 -6.63
N GLY A 301 -24.08 22.55 -5.92
CA GLY A 301 -25.46 22.90 -5.57
C GLY A 301 -26.29 23.23 -6.81
N LEU A 302 -25.75 24.06 -7.70
CA LEU A 302 -26.34 24.37 -9.00
C LEU A 302 -26.46 23.11 -9.89
N ALA A 303 -25.50 22.19 -9.84
CA ALA A 303 -25.55 20.92 -10.55
C ALA A 303 -26.80 20.12 -10.17
N PHE A 304 -27.04 19.90 -8.88
CA PHE A 304 -28.25 19.21 -8.42
C PHE A 304 -29.53 19.99 -8.70
N ALA A 305 -29.49 21.33 -8.71
CA ALA A 305 -30.63 22.16 -9.11
C ALA A 305 -31.01 21.97 -10.59
N CYS A 306 -30.02 21.89 -11.48
CA CYS A 306 -30.20 21.59 -12.91
C CYS A 306 -30.74 20.16 -13.12
N ILE A 307 -30.15 19.13 -12.48
CA ILE A 307 -30.62 17.74 -12.59
C ILE A 307 -32.06 17.59 -12.09
N ALA A 308 -32.40 18.21 -10.95
CA ALA A 308 -33.74 18.17 -10.39
C ALA A 308 -34.77 18.81 -11.33
N SER A 309 -34.42 19.96 -11.91
CA SER A 309 -35.28 20.70 -12.85
C SER A 309 -35.49 19.93 -14.16
N TYR A 310 -34.44 19.26 -14.66
CA TYR A 310 -34.52 18.36 -15.81
C TYR A 310 -35.43 17.15 -15.55
N LYS A 311 -35.30 16.49 -14.39
CA LYS A 311 -36.10 15.30 -14.05
C LYS A 311 -37.56 15.61 -13.67
N TYR A 312 -37.91 16.84 -13.27
CA TYR A 312 -39.31 17.25 -13.05
C TYR A 312 -39.56 18.76 -13.19
N PRO A 313 -39.96 19.25 -14.39
CA PRO A 313 -40.11 20.68 -14.65
C PRO A 313 -41.15 21.47 -13.82
N PRO A 314 -42.34 20.93 -13.42
CA PRO A 314 -43.38 21.75 -12.82
C PRO A 314 -43.56 21.61 -11.29
N CYS A 315 -43.75 22.75 -10.62
CA CYS A 315 -44.58 22.93 -9.43
C CYS A 315 -44.26 22.15 -8.12
N ILE A 316 -43.37 22.75 -7.30
CA ILE A 316 -43.53 23.02 -5.84
C ILE A 316 -42.19 23.56 -5.30
N PHE A 317 -41.08 22.99 -5.75
CA PHE A 317 -39.74 23.28 -5.24
C PHE A 317 -39.14 24.57 -5.82
N LYS A 318 -39.85 25.21 -6.76
CA LYS A 318 -39.55 26.51 -7.38
C LYS A 318 -39.38 27.64 -6.35
N TYR A 319 -39.83 27.46 -5.11
CA TYR A 319 -39.53 28.36 -3.98
C TYR A 319 -38.10 28.17 -3.46
N TYR A 320 -37.78 27.01 -2.87
CA TYR A 320 -36.44 26.69 -2.34
C TYR A 320 -35.34 26.85 -3.40
N MET A 321 -35.62 26.40 -4.63
CA MET A 321 -34.66 26.54 -5.74
C MET A 321 -34.44 27.99 -6.14
N LYS A 322 -35.46 28.84 -6.20
CA LYS A 322 -35.26 30.27 -6.52
C LYS A 322 -34.50 31.03 -5.44
N ILE A 323 -34.53 30.57 -4.19
CA ILE A 323 -33.80 31.19 -3.07
C ILE A 323 -32.30 30.88 -3.18
N CYS A 324 -31.92 29.62 -3.34
CA CYS A 324 -30.52 29.22 -3.40
C CYS A 324 -29.89 29.39 -4.79
N TYR A 325 -30.67 29.14 -5.85
CA TYR A 325 -30.22 29.12 -7.26
C TYR A 325 -31.25 29.86 -8.14
N PRO A 326 -31.30 31.21 -8.07
CA PRO A 326 -32.31 32.01 -8.78
C PRO A 326 -32.26 31.89 -10.30
N VAL A 327 -31.11 31.51 -10.85
CA VAL A 327 -30.87 31.34 -12.29
C VAL A 327 -30.41 29.91 -12.56
N ILE A 328 -31.34 29.07 -13.00
CA ILE A 328 -31.08 27.68 -13.43
C ILE A 328 -31.14 27.65 -14.96
N ASN A 329 -29.99 27.44 -15.60
CA ASN A 329 -29.84 27.34 -17.04
C ASN A 329 -29.10 26.03 -17.39
N TYR A 330 -29.73 25.13 -18.14
CA TYR A 330 -29.13 23.87 -18.55
C TYR A 330 -29.54 23.47 -19.97
N LYS A 331 -28.69 22.66 -20.62
CA LYS A 331 -28.92 22.06 -21.93
C LYS A 331 -28.53 20.59 -21.90
N LEU A 332 -29.38 19.73 -22.46
CA LEU A 332 -29.06 18.31 -22.64
C LEU A 332 -28.22 18.14 -23.91
N VAL A 333 -27.15 17.35 -23.83
CA VAL A 333 -26.32 17.02 -25.00
C VAL A 333 -26.83 15.70 -25.60
N GLU A 334 -27.74 15.82 -26.57
CA GLU A 334 -28.46 14.67 -27.18
C GLU A 334 -27.56 13.67 -27.92
N LYS A 335 -26.40 14.10 -28.43
CA LYS A 335 -25.45 13.27 -29.17
C LYS A 335 -24.01 13.45 -28.67
N PRO A 336 -23.24 12.36 -28.45
CA PRO A 336 -21.88 12.47 -27.94
C PRO A 336 -20.93 13.33 -28.80
N GLU A 337 -21.06 13.26 -30.12
CA GLU A 337 -20.27 14.04 -31.08
C GLU A 337 -20.38 15.56 -30.85
N CYS A 338 -21.54 16.04 -30.40
CA CYS A 338 -21.83 17.47 -30.27
C CYS A 338 -21.13 18.14 -29.08
N LEU A 339 -20.64 17.39 -28.06
CA LEU A 339 -20.13 17.98 -26.82
C LEU A 339 -19.01 19.01 -27.04
N ARG A 340 -18.09 18.77 -27.99
CA ARG A 340 -17.03 19.73 -28.34
C ARG A 340 -17.62 21.05 -28.83
N GLN A 341 -18.62 20.99 -29.71
CA GLN A 341 -19.28 22.17 -30.28
C GLN A 341 -20.10 22.91 -29.22
N GLU A 342 -20.81 22.19 -28.35
CA GLU A 342 -21.59 22.77 -27.24
C GLU A 342 -20.69 23.48 -26.22
N ILE A 343 -19.54 22.90 -25.85
CA ILE A 343 -18.58 23.57 -24.94
C ILE A 343 -18.07 24.89 -25.54
N MET A 344 -17.82 24.93 -26.85
CA MET A 344 -17.36 26.15 -27.54
C MET A 344 -18.48 27.19 -27.67
N SER A 345 -19.75 26.77 -27.83
CA SER A 345 -20.90 27.67 -28.03
C SER A 345 -21.45 28.31 -26.75
N ILE A 346 -21.13 27.76 -25.55
CA ILE A 346 -21.57 28.27 -24.24
C ILE A 346 -21.46 29.80 -24.12
N ILE A 347 -22.45 30.41 -23.48
CA ILE A 347 -22.42 31.82 -23.04
C ILE A 347 -22.15 31.82 -21.53
N ASP A 348 -21.16 32.61 -21.09
CA ASP A 348 -20.71 32.64 -19.67
C ASP A 348 -21.77 33.18 -18.69
N ARG A 349 -22.75 33.96 -19.17
CA ARG A 349 -23.77 34.62 -18.37
C ARG A 349 -25.11 34.64 -19.12
N PRO A 350 -26.16 33.95 -18.65
CA PRO A 350 -26.15 32.99 -17.53
C PRO A 350 -25.41 31.69 -17.91
N LEU A 351 -24.56 31.18 -17.03
CA LEU A 351 -23.79 29.94 -17.23
C LEU A 351 -24.72 28.76 -17.62
N THR A 352 -24.51 28.18 -18.80
CA THR A 352 -25.24 26.98 -19.22
C THR A 352 -24.59 25.72 -18.64
N THR A 353 -25.37 24.95 -17.87
CA THR A 353 -25.01 23.60 -17.43
C THR A 353 -25.26 22.59 -18.56
N LEU A 354 -24.24 21.85 -18.99
CA LEU A 354 -24.39 20.73 -19.93
C LEU A 354 -24.70 19.43 -19.16
N LEU A 355 -25.82 18.80 -19.52
CA LEU A 355 -26.22 17.49 -18.99
C LEU A 355 -25.87 16.40 -20.00
N LEU A 356 -25.15 15.37 -19.55
CA LEU A 356 -24.65 14.25 -20.35
C LEU A 356 -25.36 12.94 -19.95
N ARG A 357 -25.92 12.24 -20.93
CA ARG A 357 -26.42 10.87 -20.79
C ARG A 357 -25.28 9.87 -20.94
N LYS A 358 -25.49 8.63 -20.51
CA LYS A 358 -24.54 7.52 -20.71
C LYS A 358 -24.11 7.41 -22.18
N GLY A 359 -22.80 7.41 -22.44
CA GLY A 359 -22.24 7.40 -23.78
C GLY A 359 -20.74 7.71 -23.81
N LYS A 360 -20.09 7.43 -24.95
CA LYS A 360 -18.68 7.79 -25.18
C LYS A 360 -18.58 9.07 -26.01
N TYR A 361 -18.07 10.12 -25.39
CA TYR A 361 -17.82 11.44 -25.96
C TYR A 361 -16.35 11.53 -26.38
N VAL A 362 -16.02 11.91 -27.62
CA VAL A 362 -14.63 11.90 -28.11
C VAL A 362 -14.22 13.25 -28.68
N PHE A 363 -13.13 13.81 -28.18
CA PHE A 363 -12.51 15.01 -28.77
C PHE A 363 -11.51 14.60 -29.85
N THR A 364 -11.84 14.82 -31.12
CA THR A 364 -10.94 14.55 -32.27
C THR A 364 -9.76 15.52 -32.37
N GLU A 365 -9.88 16.68 -31.72
CA GLU A 365 -8.96 17.81 -31.77
C GLU A 365 -8.72 18.35 -30.35
N GLN A 366 -7.68 19.17 -30.15
CA GLN A 366 -7.42 19.79 -28.85
C GLN A 366 -8.59 20.70 -28.45
N LEU A 367 -9.13 20.52 -27.25
CA LEU A 367 -10.15 21.40 -26.68
C LEU A 367 -9.46 22.45 -25.83
N ILE A 368 -9.72 23.73 -26.09
CA ILE A 368 -9.24 24.84 -25.27
C ILE A 368 -10.46 25.64 -24.83
N THR A 369 -10.90 25.48 -23.58
CA THR A 369 -11.96 26.33 -23.04
C THR A 369 -11.38 27.62 -22.46
N THR A 370 -11.94 28.72 -22.94
CA THR A 370 -11.64 30.10 -22.54
C THR A 370 -12.80 30.73 -21.77
N LYS A 371 -13.82 29.92 -21.49
CA LYS A 371 -15.10 30.26 -20.84
C LYS A 371 -15.31 29.36 -19.62
N SER A 372 -16.12 29.82 -18.68
CA SER A 372 -16.59 29.01 -17.57
C SER A 372 -17.61 27.99 -18.08
N ILE A 373 -17.46 26.73 -17.68
CA ILE A 373 -18.29 25.62 -18.16
C ILE A 373 -18.67 24.67 -17.03
N GLN A 374 -19.87 24.11 -17.10
CA GLN A 374 -20.35 23.12 -16.14
C GLN A 374 -20.90 21.91 -16.91
N VAL A 375 -20.41 20.71 -16.58
CA VAL A 375 -20.72 19.47 -17.30
C VAL A 375 -21.00 18.36 -16.29
N ILE A 376 -22.13 17.66 -16.45
CA ILE A 376 -22.64 16.72 -15.44
C ILE A 376 -23.15 15.44 -16.10
N GLY A 377 -22.69 14.28 -15.63
CA GLY A 377 -23.29 12.99 -15.98
C GLY A 377 -24.58 12.73 -15.18
N ILE A 378 -25.73 12.63 -15.85
CA ILE A 378 -27.03 12.40 -15.20
C ILE A 378 -27.34 10.91 -14.93
N GLU A 379 -26.44 10.03 -15.37
CA GLU A 379 -26.47 8.56 -15.36
C GLU A 379 -25.04 8.05 -15.08
N ASP A 380 -24.82 6.73 -15.00
CA ASP A 380 -23.48 6.15 -14.91
C ASP A 380 -22.95 5.72 -16.29
N GLY A 381 -21.65 5.94 -16.54
CA GLY A 381 -20.98 5.59 -17.80
C GLY A 381 -20.95 6.72 -18.83
N ILE A 382 -20.68 7.94 -18.38
CA ILE A 382 -20.31 9.07 -19.24
C ILE A 382 -18.79 9.03 -19.40
N ASP A 383 -18.34 8.64 -20.59
CA ASP A 383 -16.92 8.39 -20.90
C ASP A 383 -16.40 9.47 -21.86
N ILE A 384 -15.63 10.44 -21.37
CA ILE A 384 -14.99 11.49 -22.18
C ILE A 384 -13.56 11.07 -22.55
N ASP A 385 -13.31 10.88 -23.84
CA ASP A 385 -11.98 10.72 -24.42
C ASP A 385 -11.41 12.09 -24.76
N THR A 386 -10.35 12.47 -24.04
CA THR A 386 -9.73 13.80 -24.11
C THR A 386 -8.90 14.02 -25.39
N GLY A 387 -8.72 12.98 -26.21
CA GLY A 387 -8.02 13.07 -27.49
C GLY A 387 -6.59 13.62 -27.37
N PRO A 388 -6.18 14.58 -28.21
CA PRO A 388 -4.84 15.16 -28.14
C PRO A 388 -4.64 16.09 -26.92
N GLY A 389 -5.72 16.52 -26.26
CA GLY A 389 -5.65 17.25 -24.98
C GLY A 389 -6.83 18.19 -24.72
N PHE A 390 -7.03 18.48 -23.43
CA PHE A 390 -8.05 19.41 -22.96
C PHE A 390 -7.40 20.47 -22.05
N GLU A 391 -7.45 21.73 -22.46
CA GLU A 391 -6.87 22.88 -21.76
C GLU A 391 -7.97 23.83 -21.28
N ILE A 392 -7.81 24.34 -20.07
CA ILE A 392 -8.67 25.34 -19.42
C ILE A 392 -7.78 26.56 -19.17
N ARG A 393 -7.87 27.59 -20.02
CA ARG A 393 -6.95 28.74 -20.00
C ARG A 393 -7.62 30.04 -20.43
N ARG A 394 -7.33 31.11 -19.70
CA ARG A 394 -7.62 32.51 -20.09
C ARG A 394 -6.84 32.94 -21.33
N VAL A 395 -7.51 33.60 -22.27
CA VAL A 395 -6.84 34.31 -23.38
C VAL A 395 -6.32 35.66 -22.87
N PRO A 396 -5.03 36.02 -23.06
CA PRO A 396 -4.56 37.38 -22.84
C PRO A 396 -5.24 38.32 -23.85
N ARG A 397 -5.88 39.40 -23.38
CA ARG A 397 -6.24 40.51 -24.28
C ARG A 397 -4.97 41.27 -24.66
N ILE A 398 -4.95 41.84 -25.86
CA ILE A 398 -3.83 42.65 -26.38
C ILE A 398 -3.96 44.12 -25.93
N THR A 399 -5.17 44.57 -25.59
CA THR A 399 -5.41 45.92 -25.05
C THR A 399 -5.49 45.92 -23.52
N ALA A 400 -5.09 47.04 -22.91
CA ALA A 400 -4.85 47.18 -21.46
C ALA A 400 -6.09 47.63 -20.66
N ASP A 401 -7.29 47.45 -21.22
CA ASP A 401 -8.51 48.09 -20.72
C ASP A 401 -9.15 47.38 -19.52
N ILE A 402 -9.66 48.20 -18.61
CA ILE A 402 -9.90 47.88 -17.19
C ILE A 402 -11.23 47.13 -16.99
N GLU A 403 -11.26 45.84 -17.33
CA GLU A 403 -12.19 44.88 -16.70
C GLU A 403 -11.47 44.06 -15.61
N PRO A 404 -12.04 43.88 -14.41
CA PRO A 404 -11.43 43.05 -13.37
C PRO A 404 -11.26 41.61 -13.84
N GLU A 405 -10.12 41.00 -13.53
CA GLU A 405 -9.68 39.75 -14.17
C GLU A 405 -10.67 38.59 -14.00
N LYS A 406 -11.33 38.21 -15.09
CA LYS A 406 -12.33 37.15 -15.09
C LYS A 406 -11.70 35.76 -14.91
N THR A 407 -11.68 35.27 -13.67
CA THR A 407 -11.37 33.87 -13.34
C THR A 407 -12.29 32.92 -14.12
N ILE A 408 -11.70 32.06 -14.96
CA ILE A 408 -12.44 30.99 -15.62
C ILE A 408 -12.67 29.87 -14.60
N LYS A 409 -13.94 29.50 -14.37
CA LYS A 409 -14.34 28.43 -13.43
C LYS A 409 -14.96 27.28 -14.19
N THR A 410 -14.46 26.07 -14.01
CA THR A 410 -15.00 24.86 -14.64
C THR A 410 -15.41 23.82 -13.62
N HIS A 411 -16.49 23.09 -13.91
CA HIS A 411 -17.03 22.07 -13.03
C HIS A 411 -17.43 20.80 -13.79
N PHE A 412 -16.98 19.66 -13.27
CA PHE A 412 -17.31 18.33 -13.76
C PHE A 412 -17.84 17.47 -12.61
N GLU A 413 -19.05 16.93 -12.74
CA GLU A 413 -19.62 15.95 -11.81
C GLU A 413 -20.00 14.65 -12.54
N ASN A 414 -19.64 13.51 -11.95
CA ASN A 414 -20.04 12.17 -12.41
C ASN A 414 -19.64 11.86 -13.86
N VAL A 415 -18.35 12.05 -14.18
CA VAL A 415 -17.77 11.87 -15.51
C VAL A 415 -16.48 11.04 -15.44
N ASN A 416 -16.31 10.10 -16.36
CA ASN A 416 -15.09 9.33 -16.55
C ASN A 416 -14.24 9.95 -17.67
N PHE A 417 -13.03 10.42 -17.37
CA PHE A 417 -12.07 10.82 -18.38
C PHE A 417 -11.21 9.61 -18.77
N VAL A 418 -11.44 9.06 -19.97
CA VAL A 418 -10.91 7.77 -20.41
C VAL A 418 -10.07 7.92 -21.67
N SER A 419 -8.78 7.57 -21.60
CA SER A 419 -7.83 7.78 -22.70
C SER A 419 -7.67 9.26 -23.14
N GLY A 420 -6.91 9.49 -24.20
CA GLY A 420 -6.42 10.80 -24.59
C GLY A 420 -5.29 11.32 -23.68
N ASN A 421 -5.05 12.63 -23.73
CA ASN A 421 -3.96 13.31 -23.05
C ASN A 421 -4.37 13.88 -21.68
N SER A 422 -3.55 14.76 -21.08
CA SER A 422 -3.86 15.43 -19.80
C SER A 422 -4.99 16.45 -19.93
N ILE A 423 -5.65 16.72 -18.79
CA ILE A 423 -6.46 17.92 -18.58
C ILE A 423 -5.56 18.98 -17.92
N THR A 424 -5.36 20.13 -18.58
CA THR A 424 -4.43 21.17 -18.13
C THR A 424 -5.18 22.43 -17.71
N ILE A 425 -5.05 22.85 -16.46
CA ILE A 425 -5.60 24.10 -15.93
C ILE A 425 -4.49 25.14 -15.88
N ASN A 426 -4.72 26.33 -16.46
CA ASN A 426 -3.66 27.31 -16.72
C ASN A 426 -4.14 28.77 -16.52
N ALA A 427 -3.21 29.69 -16.28
CA ALA A 427 -3.41 31.14 -16.21
C ALA A 427 -4.56 31.57 -15.26
N ASN A 428 -4.41 31.26 -13.96
CA ASN A 428 -5.35 31.60 -12.89
C ASN A 428 -6.78 31.03 -13.08
N SER A 429 -6.96 30.02 -13.93
CA SER A 429 -8.24 29.30 -14.08
C SER A 429 -8.45 28.29 -12.95
N ILE A 430 -9.70 27.97 -12.64
CA ILE A 430 -10.09 27.00 -11.61
C ILE A 430 -10.87 25.86 -12.26
N ALA A 431 -10.52 24.61 -11.95
CA ALA A 431 -11.34 23.43 -12.22
C ALA A 431 -11.82 22.77 -10.91
N THR A 432 -13.00 22.15 -10.97
CA THR A 432 -13.57 21.38 -9.87
C THR A 432 -14.10 20.06 -10.42
N PHE A 433 -13.71 18.95 -9.78
CA PHE A 433 -14.07 17.59 -10.17
C PHE A 433 -14.68 16.87 -8.96
N TYR A 434 -15.87 16.28 -9.13
CA TYR A 434 -16.57 15.56 -8.08
C TYR A 434 -17.15 14.25 -8.61
N LYS A 435 -16.89 13.13 -7.90
CA LYS A 435 -17.23 11.77 -8.37
C LYS A 435 -16.72 11.43 -9.78
N CYS A 436 -15.64 12.09 -10.22
CA CYS A 436 -15.02 11.82 -11.53
C CYS A 436 -14.01 10.67 -11.47
N THR A 437 -13.96 9.87 -12.54
CA THR A 437 -12.93 8.84 -12.77
C THR A 437 -11.90 9.34 -13.78
N PHE A 438 -10.63 8.97 -13.63
CA PHE A 438 -9.55 9.35 -14.56
C PHE A 438 -8.67 8.15 -14.91
N SER A 439 -8.52 7.92 -16.21
CA SER A 439 -7.59 6.96 -16.84
C SER A 439 -6.98 7.52 -18.14
N ASN A 440 -7.02 8.86 -18.28
CA ASN A 440 -6.44 9.65 -19.36
C ASN A 440 -4.95 9.97 -19.10
N GLY A 441 -4.39 10.94 -19.82
CA GLY A 441 -2.96 11.26 -19.83
C GLY A 441 -2.23 10.44 -20.89
N LYS A 442 -1.38 11.11 -21.69
CA LYS A 442 -0.64 10.45 -22.78
C LYS A 442 0.22 9.32 -22.21
N LYS A 443 0.00 8.10 -22.70
CA LYS A 443 0.72 6.89 -22.27
C LYS A 443 2.16 6.91 -22.77
N GLY A 444 3.12 6.72 -21.86
CA GLY A 444 4.53 6.53 -22.21
C GLY A 444 4.79 5.24 -23.02
N CYS A 445 6.01 5.10 -23.55
CA CYS A 445 6.37 4.07 -24.54
C CYS A 445 6.10 2.60 -24.12
N ASP A 446 5.93 2.29 -22.84
CA ASP A 446 5.52 0.95 -22.35
C ASP A 446 4.14 0.49 -22.87
N ALA A 447 3.35 1.39 -23.46
CA ALA A 447 2.11 1.03 -24.17
C ALA A 447 2.33 0.50 -25.60
N PHE A 448 3.57 0.48 -26.11
CA PHE A 448 3.88 0.20 -27.51
C PHE A 448 4.88 -0.97 -27.64
N PRO A 449 4.41 -2.21 -27.93
CA PRO A 449 5.24 -3.42 -27.96
C PRO A 449 6.46 -3.34 -28.92
N ASN A 450 6.32 -2.54 -29.98
CA ASN A 450 7.32 -2.35 -31.02
C ASN A 450 8.23 -1.11 -30.79
N CYS A 451 8.26 -0.55 -29.58
CA CYS A 451 9.14 0.58 -29.26
C CYS A 451 10.63 0.22 -29.51
N THR A 452 11.30 1.03 -30.32
CA THR A 452 12.69 0.82 -30.78
C THR A 452 13.76 1.46 -29.87
N GLY A 453 13.37 2.04 -28.73
CA GLY A 453 14.31 2.50 -27.70
C GLY A 453 15.00 3.83 -27.98
N ASN A 454 14.22 4.88 -28.24
CA ASN A 454 14.65 6.29 -28.20
C ASN A 454 14.67 6.81 -26.72
N LYS A 455 14.77 8.14 -26.43
CA LYS A 455 14.98 8.70 -25.05
C LYS A 455 13.72 8.67 -24.12
N GLY A 456 13.79 8.19 -22.84
CA GLY A 456 12.85 8.45 -21.68
C GLY A 456 11.78 7.58 -20.84
N CYS A 457 11.23 6.33 -20.69
CA CYS A 457 10.98 4.86 -21.00
C CYS A 457 11.81 3.58 -20.58
N ILE A 458 11.22 2.37 -20.52
CA ILE A 458 11.57 1.41 -19.44
C ILE A 458 12.09 0.02 -19.89
N ASN A 459 12.44 -0.21 -21.17
CA ASN A 459 13.03 -1.49 -21.63
C ASN A 459 14.56 -1.40 -21.92
N PRO A 460 15.45 -1.69 -20.95
CA PRO A 460 16.89 -1.49 -21.11
C PRO A 460 17.56 -2.44 -22.11
N MET A 461 16.91 -3.53 -22.54
CA MET A 461 17.52 -4.53 -23.44
C MET A 461 17.40 -4.18 -24.93
N LYS A 462 16.69 -3.10 -25.31
CA LYS A 462 16.42 -2.77 -26.73
C LYS A 462 16.97 -1.43 -27.22
N CYS A 463 17.52 -0.57 -26.35
CA CYS A 463 18.10 0.71 -26.77
C CYS A 463 19.43 0.53 -27.52
N LYS A 464 19.45 0.89 -28.82
CA LYS A 464 20.59 0.68 -29.72
C LYS A 464 21.62 1.82 -29.78
N LYS A 465 21.64 2.78 -28.83
CA LYS A 465 22.63 3.88 -28.83
C LYS A 465 23.16 4.21 -27.43
N ASN A 466 24.49 4.21 -27.30
CA ASN A 466 25.18 4.72 -26.12
C ASN A 466 25.02 6.25 -26.04
N TYR A 467 24.27 6.71 -25.03
CA TYR A 467 24.32 8.08 -24.55
C TYR A 467 24.37 8.05 -23.02
N GLN A 468 25.56 8.22 -22.44
CA GLN A 468 25.65 8.77 -21.10
C GLN A 468 25.16 10.22 -21.15
N LYS A 469 24.14 10.54 -20.35
CA LYS A 469 23.97 11.86 -19.72
C LYS A 469 22.94 11.80 -18.59
N ASP A 470 23.50 11.85 -17.40
CA ASP A 470 23.00 12.44 -16.15
C ASP A 470 21.73 11.88 -15.48
N ILE A 471 21.81 11.82 -14.15
CA ILE A 471 20.84 11.20 -13.26
C ILE A 471 19.89 12.28 -12.76
N LEU A 472 18.58 12.06 -12.91
CA LEU A 472 17.57 12.87 -12.23
C LEU A 472 16.58 11.99 -11.47
N LEU A 473 16.47 12.26 -10.17
CA LEU A 473 15.27 12.05 -9.34
C LEU A 473 14.75 10.59 -9.22
N PHE A 474 15.50 9.76 -8.48
CA PHE A 474 15.02 8.72 -7.55
C PHE A 474 13.86 7.76 -8.00
N GLY A 475 13.75 7.41 -9.29
CA GLY A 475 12.63 6.60 -9.80
C GLY A 475 12.91 5.69 -11.00
N ASN A 476 14.08 5.05 -11.07
CA ASN A 476 14.67 4.39 -12.27
C ASN A 476 15.08 5.38 -13.38
N VAL A 477 16.03 4.95 -14.24
CA VAL A 477 16.45 5.70 -15.45
C VAL A 477 15.59 5.28 -16.64
N SER A 478 15.32 6.21 -17.56
CA SER A 478 14.28 6.05 -18.56
C SER A 478 14.70 6.44 -20.03
N PHE A 479 14.14 5.72 -21.02
CA PHE A 479 14.54 5.32 -22.39
C PHE A 479 13.34 4.95 -23.36
N GLY A 480 12.46 5.91 -23.69
CA GLY A 480 11.34 5.99 -24.67
C GLY A 480 10.43 7.18 -24.26
N GLU A 481 9.29 7.54 -24.83
CA GLU A 481 8.56 8.71 -24.29
C GLU A 481 8.04 8.55 -22.83
N THR A 482 8.20 9.58 -22.00
CA THR A 482 7.56 9.67 -20.67
C THR A 482 6.05 9.84 -20.80
N GLY A 483 5.30 9.22 -19.87
CA GLY A 483 3.87 9.46 -19.75
C GLY A 483 3.54 10.82 -19.16
N PHE A 484 2.34 11.33 -19.46
CA PHE A 484 1.78 12.54 -18.88
C PHE A 484 0.65 12.20 -17.89
N PRO A 485 0.46 12.98 -16.80
CA PRO A 485 -0.52 12.67 -15.77
C PRO A 485 -1.96 12.91 -16.24
N GLY A 486 -2.94 12.45 -15.47
CA GLY A 486 -4.37 12.68 -15.77
C GLY A 486 -4.74 14.17 -15.74
N ILE A 487 -4.26 14.90 -14.73
CA ILE A 487 -4.51 16.34 -14.54
C ILE A 487 -3.19 17.09 -14.28
N VAL A 488 -3.07 18.30 -14.84
CA VAL A 488 -1.99 19.26 -14.57
C VAL A 488 -2.58 20.61 -14.16
N ALA A 489 -2.15 21.15 -13.03
CA ALA A 489 -2.33 22.54 -12.64
C ALA A 489 -1.02 23.31 -12.90
N ASP A 490 -1.07 24.34 -13.75
CA ASP A 490 0.11 25.00 -14.31
C ASP A 490 -0.04 26.54 -14.31
N LYS A 491 1.06 27.27 -14.09
CA LYS A 491 1.13 28.75 -14.09
C LYS A 491 -0.09 29.43 -13.43
N GLY A 492 -0.37 29.13 -12.16
CA GLY A 492 -1.50 29.72 -11.43
C GLY A 492 -2.82 28.96 -11.60
N GLY A 493 -2.88 27.94 -12.46
CA GLY A 493 -4.03 27.05 -12.55
C GLY A 493 -4.31 26.34 -11.24
N THR A 494 -5.59 26.19 -10.89
CA THR A 494 -6.04 25.53 -9.66
C THR A 494 -7.01 24.40 -9.98
N ALA A 495 -6.90 23.23 -9.34
CA ALA A 495 -7.96 22.22 -9.39
C ALA A 495 -8.30 21.60 -8.03
N TYR A 496 -9.59 21.37 -7.81
CA TYR A 496 -10.14 20.69 -6.64
C TYR A 496 -10.75 19.35 -7.05
N LEU A 497 -10.39 18.27 -6.35
CA LEU A 497 -10.91 16.91 -6.55
C LEU A 497 -11.50 16.39 -5.23
N ASP A 498 -12.80 16.09 -5.17
CA ASP A 498 -13.41 15.41 -4.01
C ASP A 498 -14.13 14.12 -4.46
N THR A 499 -13.87 13.02 -3.76
CA THR A 499 -14.49 11.70 -4.03
C THR A 499 -14.21 11.18 -5.46
N CYS A 500 -13.02 11.44 -5.99
CA CYS A 500 -12.58 11.03 -7.34
C CYS A 500 -11.79 9.71 -7.33
N VAL A 501 -11.69 9.06 -8.50
CA VAL A 501 -10.89 7.83 -8.69
C VAL A 501 -9.93 8.00 -9.85
N LEU A 502 -8.62 8.03 -9.56
CA LEU A 502 -7.56 8.04 -10.57
C LEU A 502 -6.95 6.63 -10.63
N LYS A 503 -7.05 5.96 -11.80
CA LYS A 503 -6.46 4.63 -12.01
C LYS A 503 -5.84 4.48 -13.40
N GLY A 504 -4.55 4.12 -13.43
CA GLY A 504 -3.87 3.72 -14.67
C GLY A 504 -3.65 4.84 -15.70
N CYS A 505 -3.50 6.09 -15.26
CA CYS A 505 -3.20 7.23 -16.13
C CYS A 505 -1.86 7.06 -16.87
N GLY A 506 -1.66 7.84 -17.94
CA GLY A 506 -0.53 7.68 -18.85
C GLY A 506 0.86 7.79 -18.22
N GLY A 507 0.99 8.63 -17.19
CA GLY A 507 2.16 8.83 -16.33
C GLY A 507 1.79 8.79 -14.85
N GLY A 508 1.83 9.95 -14.19
CA GLY A 508 1.34 10.14 -12.81
C GLY A 508 -0.18 10.33 -12.69
N GLY A 509 -0.67 10.55 -11.47
CA GLY A 509 -2.07 10.89 -11.22
C GLY A 509 -2.37 12.37 -11.48
N VAL A 510 -1.85 13.24 -10.62
CA VAL A 510 -1.99 14.71 -10.74
C VAL A 510 -0.66 15.43 -10.50
N LEU A 511 -0.47 16.59 -11.17
CA LEU A 511 0.72 17.43 -11.08
C LEU A 511 0.36 18.90 -10.81
N SER A 512 0.93 19.49 -9.76
CA SER A 512 0.94 20.94 -9.52
C SER A 512 2.33 21.51 -9.85
N VAL A 513 2.42 22.44 -10.80
CA VAL A 513 3.69 22.95 -11.32
C VAL A 513 3.68 24.44 -11.63
N ARG A 514 4.82 25.12 -11.40
CA ARG A 514 5.00 26.58 -11.56
C ARG A 514 4.22 27.41 -10.51
N LYS A 515 4.74 28.64 -10.30
CA LYS A 515 4.23 29.62 -9.32
C LYS A 515 2.72 29.81 -9.39
N GLY A 516 2.10 29.83 -8.21
CA GLY A 516 0.67 30.05 -8.02
C GLY A 516 -0.21 28.82 -8.29
N SER A 517 0.32 27.73 -8.84
CA SER A 517 -0.48 26.54 -9.14
C SER A 517 -0.84 25.78 -7.87
N PHE A 518 -2.10 25.34 -7.77
CA PHE A 518 -2.62 24.64 -6.59
C PHE A 518 -3.49 23.42 -6.96
N LEU A 519 -3.35 22.34 -6.19
CA LEU A 519 -4.27 21.21 -6.24
C LEU A 519 -4.76 20.86 -4.84
N GLU A 520 -6.07 20.72 -4.64
CA GLU A 520 -6.62 20.02 -3.48
C GLU A 520 -7.22 18.68 -3.91
N VAL A 521 -6.77 17.59 -3.29
CA VAL A 521 -7.25 16.22 -3.54
C VAL A 521 -7.80 15.65 -2.24
N LYS A 522 -9.06 15.22 -2.25
CA LYS A 522 -9.83 14.92 -1.05
C LYS A 522 -10.68 13.65 -1.21
N LYS A 523 -10.71 12.77 -0.20
CA LYS A 523 -11.53 11.53 -0.18
C LYS A 523 -11.40 10.63 -1.42
N SER A 524 -10.28 10.76 -2.15
CA SER A 524 -10.10 10.20 -3.49
C SER A 524 -9.19 8.98 -3.45
N THR A 525 -9.26 8.13 -4.47
CA THR A 525 -8.39 6.95 -4.63
C THR A 525 -7.45 7.15 -5.82
N ILE A 526 -6.14 7.08 -5.59
CA ILE A 526 -5.09 7.29 -6.61
C ILE A 526 -4.20 6.07 -6.65
N GLN A 527 -4.39 5.21 -7.66
CA GLN A 527 -3.82 3.87 -7.65
C GLN A 527 -3.29 3.39 -9.00
N ASN A 528 -2.28 2.52 -8.99
CA ASN A 528 -1.71 1.90 -10.19
C ASN A 528 -1.25 2.93 -11.26
N MET A 529 -0.67 4.06 -10.84
CA MET A 529 -0.02 5.02 -11.76
C MET A 529 1.31 4.47 -12.28
N ARG A 530 1.65 4.84 -13.52
CA ARG A 530 2.92 4.48 -14.19
C ARG A 530 4.13 5.27 -13.68
N GLN A 531 3.89 6.32 -12.91
CA GLN A 531 4.91 7.12 -12.24
C GLN A 531 4.49 7.29 -10.77
N MET A 532 4.38 8.53 -10.30
CA MET A 532 3.98 8.90 -8.94
C MET A 532 2.49 9.25 -8.84
N GLY A 533 1.89 9.06 -7.66
CA GLY A 533 0.46 9.34 -7.45
C GLY A 533 0.13 10.83 -7.54
N ILE A 534 0.81 11.65 -6.73
CA ILE A 534 0.61 13.10 -6.65
C ILE A 534 1.98 13.80 -6.68
N GLU A 535 2.13 14.86 -7.49
CA GLU A 535 3.38 15.58 -7.69
C GLU A 535 3.22 17.11 -7.48
N ALA A 536 4.16 17.74 -6.78
CA ALA A 536 4.23 19.19 -6.59
C ALA A 536 5.67 19.71 -6.80
N ARG A 537 5.89 20.67 -7.70
CA ARG A 537 7.24 21.23 -7.94
C ARG A 537 7.26 22.64 -8.57
N ASN A 538 8.42 23.27 -8.53
CA ASN A 538 8.72 24.59 -9.09
C ASN A 538 7.72 25.65 -8.61
N GLU A 539 7.61 25.85 -7.30
CA GLU A 539 6.59 26.68 -6.61
C GLU A 539 5.13 26.18 -6.71
N GLY A 540 4.87 25.05 -7.37
CA GLY A 540 3.56 24.39 -7.35
C GLY A 540 3.22 23.78 -5.98
N ALA A 541 1.97 23.93 -5.57
CA ALA A 541 1.46 23.49 -4.26
C ALA A 541 0.38 22.41 -4.35
N VAL A 542 0.35 21.49 -3.38
CA VAL A 542 -0.70 20.47 -3.20
C VAL A 542 -1.23 20.43 -1.76
N LYS A 543 -2.52 20.18 -1.62
CA LYS A 543 -3.20 19.78 -0.38
C LYS A 543 -3.86 18.42 -0.58
N VAL A 544 -3.55 17.46 0.28
CA VAL A 544 -3.91 16.05 0.10
C VAL A 544 -4.56 15.56 1.40
N SER A 545 -5.88 15.37 1.40
CA SER A 545 -6.64 15.02 2.61
C SER A 545 -7.51 13.76 2.47
N LYS A 546 -7.38 12.82 3.43
CA LYS A 546 -8.30 11.65 3.55
C LYS A 546 -8.36 10.74 2.30
N ASN A 547 -7.25 10.61 1.57
CA ASN A 547 -7.16 9.81 0.34
C ASN A 547 -6.56 8.42 0.56
N THR A 548 -6.76 7.51 -0.41
CA THR A 548 -5.99 6.25 -0.53
C THR A 548 -5.07 6.32 -1.74
N ILE A 549 -3.75 6.16 -1.52
CA ILE A 549 -2.71 6.33 -2.54
C ILE A 549 -1.82 5.08 -2.57
N SER A 550 -1.99 4.21 -3.57
CA SER A 550 -1.40 2.87 -3.51
C SER A 550 -0.99 2.23 -4.84
N HIS A 551 0.01 1.35 -4.78
CA HIS A 551 0.49 0.54 -5.92
C HIS A 551 0.96 1.38 -7.14
N ASN A 552 1.39 2.62 -6.91
CA ASN A 552 1.99 3.46 -7.95
C ASN A 552 3.43 3.00 -8.24
N GLN A 553 3.90 3.12 -9.49
CA GLN A 553 5.16 2.54 -9.92
C GLN A 553 6.40 3.17 -9.28
N THR A 554 6.34 4.47 -8.95
CA THR A 554 7.37 5.17 -8.14
C THR A 554 6.79 5.60 -6.79
N HIS A 555 6.81 6.89 -6.44
CA HIS A 555 6.41 7.35 -5.10
C HIS A 555 4.87 7.46 -4.98
N GLY A 556 4.35 7.39 -3.74
CA GLY A 556 2.95 7.77 -3.48
C GLY A 556 2.72 9.27 -3.72
N ILE A 557 3.50 10.11 -3.03
CA ILE A 557 3.51 11.58 -3.20
C ILE A 557 4.97 12.06 -3.38
N ALA A 558 5.19 13.02 -4.28
CA ALA A 558 6.48 13.68 -4.47
C ALA A 558 6.34 15.22 -4.35
N ILE A 559 7.14 15.83 -3.47
CA ILE A 559 7.16 17.28 -3.23
C ILE A 559 8.57 17.82 -3.53
N GLY A 560 8.83 18.19 -4.78
CA GLY A 560 10.09 18.82 -5.18
C GLY A 560 10.48 18.68 -6.66
N PRO A 561 11.43 19.48 -7.16
CA PRO A 561 12.14 20.57 -6.45
C PRO A 561 11.25 21.79 -6.17
N ASN A 562 11.58 22.59 -5.15
CA ASN A 562 10.83 23.78 -4.72
C ASN A 562 9.30 23.56 -4.67
N GLY A 563 8.86 22.39 -4.17
CA GLY A 563 7.45 22.02 -4.10
C GLY A 563 6.84 22.34 -2.74
N TYR A 564 5.51 22.53 -2.69
CA TYR A 564 4.76 22.76 -1.44
C TYR A 564 3.71 21.67 -1.23
N GLY A 565 3.65 21.08 -0.02
CA GLY A 565 2.70 20.00 0.30
C GLY A 565 2.10 20.07 1.69
N PHE A 566 0.77 20.00 1.81
CA PHE A 566 0.06 19.77 3.07
C PHE A 566 -0.73 18.46 2.98
N ILE A 567 -0.39 17.47 3.80
CA ILE A 567 -0.78 16.07 3.59
C ILE A 567 -1.35 15.51 4.91
N GLU A 568 -2.67 15.33 4.98
CA GLU A 568 -3.40 14.95 6.21
C GLU A 568 -4.28 13.69 6.08
N GLU A 569 -4.26 12.81 7.09
CA GLU A 569 -5.20 11.67 7.23
C GLU A 569 -5.27 10.71 6.03
N ASN A 570 -4.20 10.58 5.23
CA ASN A 570 -4.17 9.70 4.05
C ASN A 570 -3.62 8.30 4.37
N ILE A 571 -4.01 7.31 3.56
CA ILE A 571 -3.41 5.97 3.53
C ILE A 571 -2.49 5.87 2.30
N ILE A 572 -1.19 5.74 2.50
CA ILE A 572 -0.16 5.80 1.45
C ILE A 572 0.69 4.52 1.50
N GLN A 573 0.33 3.53 0.68
CA GLN A 573 0.85 2.17 0.84
C GLN A 573 1.14 1.38 -0.44
N GLY A 574 2.13 0.49 -0.37
CA GLY A 574 2.47 -0.43 -1.46
C GLY A 574 3.00 0.24 -2.73
N ASN A 575 3.43 1.50 -2.66
CA ASN A 575 4.03 2.21 -3.80
C ASN A 575 5.44 1.65 -4.10
N GLY A 576 5.91 1.77 -5.34
CA GLY A 576 7.12 1.11 -5.82
C GLY A 576 8.44 1.71 -5.35
N ALA A 577 8.43 3.00 -5.03
CA ALA A 577 9.50 3.74 -4.37
C ALA A 577 9.07 4.08 -2.93
N GLU A 578 9.29 5.30 -2.45
CA GLU A 578 8.79 5.78 -1.16
C GLU A 578 7.26 5.91 -1.09
N GLY A 579 6.72 5.96 0.14
CA GLY A 579 5.39 6.52 0.37
C GLY A 579 5.36 8.02 0.04
N ILE A 580 6.27 8.79 0.63
CA ILE A 580 6.45 10.23 0.36
C ILE A 580 7.94 10.56 0.12
N TRP A 581 8.24 11.26 -0.97
CA TRP A 581 9.55 11.88 -1.20
C TRP A 581 9.41 13.40 -1.17
N CYS A 582 10.32 14.12 -0.50
CA CYS A 582 10.38 15.57 -0.50
C CYS A 582 11.82 16.06 -0.56
N GLY A 583 12.18 16.87 -1.57
CA GLY A 583 13.57 17.29 -1.77
C GLY A 583 13.81 18.38 -2.81
N GLY A 584 15.07 18.79 -2.92
CA GLY A 584 15.62 19.70 -3.95
C GLY A 584 16.33 18.93 -5.07
N VAL A 585 16.70 19.62 -6.16
CA VAL A 585 17.28 18.97 -7.35
C VAL A 585 18.75 18.57 -7.13
N PHE A 586 19.06 17.35 -7.54
CA PHE A 586 20.41 16.78 -7.64
C PHE A 586 21.02 17.09 -9.02
N ASP A 587 21.34 18.36 -9.32
CA ASP A 587 22.17 18.70 -10.50
C ASP A 587 23.59 19.02 -10.05
N SER A 588 24.46 18.01 -10.08
CA SER A 588 25.88 18.14 -9.75
C SER A 588 26.72 18.81 -10.85
N TYR A 589 26.12 19.20 -11.98
CA TYR A 589 26.79 19.75 -13.15
C TYR A 589 26.53 21.25 -13.39
N LYS A 590 25.57 21.87 -12.70
CA LYS A 590 25.26 23.31 -12.83
C LYS A 590 24.97 24.05 -11.51
N PRO A 591 26.00 24.28 -10.66
CA PRO A 591 25.85 25.10 -9.46
C PRO A 591 25.46 26.55 -9.77
N GLU A 592 25.89 27.10 -10.91
CA GLU A 592 25.66 28.50 -11.31
C GLU A 592 24.18 28.83 -11.58
N THR A 593 23.35 27.83 -11.87
CA THR A 593 21.89 28.00 -12.02
C THR A 593 21.09 27.66 -10.75
N MET A 594 21.75 27.45 -9.60
CA MET A 594 21.08 27.10 -8.33
C MET A 594 20.65 28.31 -7.48
N ASN A 595 20.77 29.54 -8.00
CA ASN A 595 20.40 30.74 -7.27
C ASN A 595 18.87 30.98 -7.27
N GLU A 596 18.40 31.64 -6.21
CA GLU A 596 17.05 32.22 -6.01
C GLU A 596 15.85 31.29 -5.79
N ASN A 597 15.82 30.04 -6.28
CA ASN A 597 14.67 29.14 -6.10
C ASN A 597 14.76 28.26 -4.84
N GLY A 598 13.78 28.39 -3.95
CA GLY A 598 13.83 27.87 -2.57
C GLY A 598 13.73 26.34 -2.38
N ALA A 599 13.99 25.91 -1.14
CA ALA A 599 13.85 24.52 -0.72
C ALA A 599 12.37 24.08 -0.65
N SER A 600 12.08 22.85 -1.06
CA SER A 600 10.75 22.23 -0.96
C SER A 600 10.27 22.20 0.50
N ARG A 601 8.97 22.41 0.73
CA ARG A 601 8.38 22.39 2.08
C ARG A 601 7.17 21.47 2.15
N ALA A 602 7.10 20.64 3.19
CA ALA A 602 5.96 19.75 3.43
C ALA A 602 5.52 19.70 4.90
N VAL A 603 4.22 19.44 5.12
CA VAL A 603 3.62 19.20 6.44
C VAL A 603 2.79 17.92 6.36
N LEU A 604 3.12 16.93 7.19
CA LEU A 604 2.54 15.59 7.20
C LEU A 604 1.84 15.31 8.53
N ILE A 605 0.51 15.19 8.54
CA ILE A 605 -0.30 15.03 9.76
C ILE A 605 -1.16 13.76 9.72
N ASN A 606 -1.05 12.90 10.73
CA ASN A 606 -1.95 11.75 10.96
C ASN A 606 -2.12 10.77 9.77
N ASN A 607 -1.09 10.60 8.92
CA ASN A 607 -1.15 9.67 7.78
C ASN A 607 -0.68 8.25 8.16
N ASP A 608 -1.26 7.24 7.51
CA ASP A 608 -0.79 5.85 7.50
C ASP A 608 0.15 5.65 6.30
N ILE A 609 1.47 5.56 6.53
CA ILE A 609 2.50 5.51 5.47
C ILE A 609 3.29 4.20 5.60
N GLY A 610 2.94 3.18 4.82
CA GLY A 610 3.51 1.86 5.05
C GLY A 610 3.59 0.92 3.86
N GLN A 611 4.30 -0.19 4.04
CA GLN A 611 4.40 -1.26 3.04
C GLN A 611 5.01 -0.85 1.68
N ASN A 612 5.67 0.31 1.58
CA ASN A 612 6.22 0.86 0.35
C ASN A 612 7.58 0.23 -0.02
N GLY A 613 7.95 0.36 -1.31
CA GLY A 613 9.07 -0.32 -1.95
C GLY A 613 10.47 0.16 -1.54
N LEU A 614 10.57 1.40 -1.08
CA LEU A 614 11.76 2.00 -0.47
C LEU A 614 11.51 2.33 1.02
N SER A 615 11.75 3.58 1.43
CA SER A 615 11.44 4.07 2.77
C SER A 615 9.98 4.52 2.88
N GLY A 616 9.47 4.73 4.09
CA GLY A 616 8.18 5.41 4.27
C GLY A 616 8.26 6.86 3.78
N ILE A 617 9.25 7.61 4.27
CA ILE A 617 9.51 9.02 3.93
C ILE A 617 11.00 9.24 3.60
N SER A 618 11.32 9.95 2.53
CA SER A 618 12.68 10.43 2.20
C SER A 618 12.72 11.96 2.11
N CYS A 619 13.66 12.59 2.83
CA CYS A 619 13.80 14.04 3.00
C CYS A 619 15.19 14.51 2.53
N GLU A 620 15.25 15.33 1.47
CA GLU A 620 16.47 15.53 0.67
C GLU A 620 16.66 16.99 0.19
N GLY A 621 17.04 17.90 1.10
CA GLY A 621 17.15 19.33 0.82
C GLY A 621 15.82 20.06 0.94
N CYS A 622 15.04 19.72 1.96
CA CYS A 622 13.70 20.24 2.22
C CYS A 622 13.51 20.74 3.66
N TYR A 623 12.40 21.43 3.90
CA TYR A 623 11.86 21.70 5.24
C TYR A 623 10.63 20.83 5.46
N ILE A 624 10.54 20.08 6.55
CA ILE A 624 9.41 19.17 6.76
C ILE A 624 8.96 19.06 8.23
N GLU A 625 7.65 19.17 8.47
CA GLU A 625 7.01 18.82 9.76
C GLU A 625 6.24 17.50 9.60
N ILE A 626 6.42 16.59 10.56
CA ILE A 626 5.93 15.22 10.49
C ILE A 626 5.35 14.86 11.85
N LYS A 627 4.01 14.90 11.97
CA LYS A 627 3.27 14.86 13.23
C LYS A 627 2.17 13.80 13.27
N GLY A 628 2.17 12.93 14.28
CA GLY A 628 1.07 11.97 14.52
C GLY A 628 0.91 10.86 13.47
N ASN A 629 1.86 10.70 12.55
CA ASN A 629 1.78 9.71 11.47
C ASN A 629 2.14 8.30 11.97
N ARG A 630 1.66 7.28 11.27
CA ARG A 630 2.02 5.87 11.48
C ARG A 630 2.85 5.38 10.31
N ILE A 631 4.13 5.05 10.54
CA ILE A 631 5.12 4.84 9.47
C ILE A 631 5.68 3.41 9.56
N PHE A 632 5.13 2.48 8.76
CA PHE A 632 5.23 1.06 9.09
C PHE A 632 5.54 0.07 7.95
N SER A 633 6.23 -1.02 8.29
CA SER A 633 6.44 -2.18 7.39
C SER A 633 7.05 -1.86 6.01
N ASN A 634 7.70 -0.71 5.83
CA ASN A 634 8.33 -0.33 4.56
C ASN A 634 9.62 -1.15 4.33
N ASN A 635 9.95 -1.46 3.07
CA ASN A 635 11.08 -2.31 2.69
C ASN A 635 12.45 -1.84 3.20
N TYR A 636 12.59 -0.55 3.49
CA TYR A 636 13.81 0.05 4.01
C TYR A 636 13.57 0.74 5.36
N TRP A 637 13.78 2.04 5.44
CA TRP A 637 13.66 2.81 6.67
C TRP A 637 12.23 3.32 6.82
N GLY A 638 11.78 3.57 8.05
CA GLY A 638 10.58 4.40 8.22
C GLY A 638 10.79 5.77 7.60
N MET A 639 11.93 6.39 7.93
CA MET A 639 12.29 7.73 7.48
C MET A 639 13.77 7.83 7.15
N MET A 640 14.13 8.62 6.13
CA MET A 640 15.50 8.99 5.79
C MET A 640 15.63 10.51 5.65
N VAL A 641 16.59 11.11 6.34
CA VAL A 641 16.84 12.56 6.36
C VAL A 641 18.30 12.84 6.00
N ARG A 642 18.52 13.66 4.95
CA ARG A 642 19.84 13.97 4.39
C ARG A 642 19.87 15.29 3.62
N ALA A 643 21.06 15.70 3.18
CA ALA A 643 21.27 16.72 2.15
C ALA A 643 20.73 18.13 2.49
N ARG A 644 21.04 18.66 3.69
CA ARG A 644 20.55 19.95 4.22
C ARG A 644 19.03 19.97 4.49
N SER A 645 18.43 18.84 4.86
CA SER A 645 17.02 18.78 5.26
C SER A 645 16.79 19.21 6.70
N SER A 646 15.87 20.14 6.93
CA SER A 646 15.39 20.47 8.28
C SER A 646 14.10 19.70 8.56
N ALA A 647 14.04 18.90 9.62
CA ALA A 647 12.95 17.97 9.86
C ALA A 647 12.49 17.97 11.33
N TYR A 648 11.19 18.16 11.55
CA TYR A 648 10.53 18.10 12.85
C TYR A 648 9.68 16.84 12.92
N ILE A 649 10.16 15.84 13.67
CA ILE A 649 9.58 14.49 13.73
C ILE A 649 8.95 14.33 15.11
N LEU A 650 7.63 14.54 15.19
CA LEU A 650 6.90 14.79 16.43
C LEU A 650 5.76 13.76 16.65
N ASN A 651 5.79 13.00 17.74
CA ASN A 651 4.67 12.14 18.18
C ASN A 651 4.16 11.12 17.13
N ASN A 652 5.04 10.53 16.32
CA ASN A 652 4.71 9.50 15.32
C ASN A 652 4.87 8.07 15.90
N ASP A 653 4.19 7.08 15.33
CA ASP A 653 4.36 5.64 15.63
C ASP A 653 5.05 4.94 14.44
N ILE A 654 6.34 4.63 14.58
CA ILE A 654 7.22 4.14 13.53
C ILE A 654 7.59 2.69 13.85
N PHE A 655 7.15 1.71 13.03
CA PHE A 655 7.32 0.29 13.40
C PHE A 655 7.51 -0.71 12.25
N ASP A 656 8.12 -1.87 12.50
CA ASP A 656 8.23 -3.01 11.54
C ASP A 656 8.94 -2.72 10.19
N ASN A 657 9.51 -1.52 9.98
CA ASN A 657 10.30 -1.18 8.78
C ASN A 657 11.58 -2.05 8.68
N LYS A 658 11.90 -2.56 7.48
CA LYS A 658 12.86 -3.68 7.27
C LYS A 658 14.35 -3.27 7.22
N SER A 659 14.68 -2.04 7.60
CA SER A 659 16.05 -1.56 7.83
C SER A 659 16.21 -0.82 9.17
N GLY A 660 15.19 -0.10 9.64
CA GLY A 660 15.23 0.69 10.87
C GLY A 660 14.16 1.77 10.89
N GLY A 661 14.09 2.53 11.97
CA GLY A 661 13.11 3.60 12.15
C GLY A 661 13.50 4.85 11.37
N ILE A 662 14.35 5.69 11.95
CA ILE A 662 14.81 6.96 11.37
C ILE A 662 16.31 6.86 11.02
N ARG A 663 16.66 7.11 9.77
CA ARG A 663 18.05 7.31 9.32
C ARG A 663 18.38 8.79 9.20
N HIS A 664 19.36 9.24 9.94
CA HIS A 664 20.00 10.54 9.78
C HIS A 664 21.36 10.37 9.07
N ASP A 665 21.46 10.83 7.84
CA ASP A 665 22.68 10.73 7.02
C ASP A 665 23.49 12.05 7.06
N GLN A 666 24.34 12.30 6.07
CA GLN A 666 25.02 13.59 5.91
C GLN A 666 24.02 14.72 5.65
N ASN A 667 23.94 15.68 6.58
CA ASN A 667 22.89 16.70 6.64
C ASN A 667 23.42 18.12 6.93
N TYR A 668 24.75 18.28 7.06
CA TYR A 668 25.42 19.58 7.18
C TYR A 668 24.91 20.42 8.36
N THR A 669 24.50 21.68 8.11
CA THR A 669 24.03 22.65 9.11
C THR A 669 22.57 22.50 9.52
N ALA A 670 21.77 21.70 8.79
CA ALA A 670 20.31 21.66 8.93
C ALA A 670 19.85 20.93 10.21
N SER A 671 18.77 21.41 10.81
CA SER A 671 18.31 20.97 12.13
C SER A 671 17.28 19.85 12.02
N VAL A 672 17.51 18.75 12.76
CA VAL A 672 16.57 17.63 12.85
C VAL A 672 16.20 17.43 14.30
N ILE A 673 14.89 17.42 14.60
CA ILE A 673 14.34 17.23 15.94
C ILE A 673 13.48 15.97 15.93
N ILE A 674 13.70 15.10 16.91
CA ILE A 674 12.98 13.83 17.12
C ILE A 674 12.42 13.86 18.54
N ASP A 675 11.11 14.02 18.68
CA ASP A 675 10.41 14.22 19.97
C ASP A 675 9.07 13.47 20.06
N GLY A 676 8.79 12.86 21.21
CA GLY A 676 7.53 12.17 21.53
C GLY A 676 7.20 10.93 20.70
N ASN A 677 8.09 10.46 19.83
CA ASN A 677 7.79 9.35 18.91
C ASN A 677 7.85 7.99 19.61
N THR A 678 6.94 7.10 19.23
CA THR A 678 7.08 5.66 19.45
C THR A 678 7.84 5.07 18.27
N ILE A 679 8.98 4.43 18.51
CA ILE A 679 9.81 3.81 17.47
C ILE A 679 10.12 2.38 17.89
N ARG A 680 9.73 1.36 17.10
CA ARG A 680 9.73 -0.03 17.61
C ARG A 680 9.73 -1.15 16.58
N ASP A 681 10.10 -2.35 17.05
CA ASP A 681 9.91 -3.62 16.33
C ASP A 681 10.60 -3.66 14.96
N HIS A 682 11.74 -2.98 14.81
CA HIS A 682 12.51 -2.90 13.57
C HIS A 682 13.54 -4.02 13.45
N THR A 683 13.86 -4.45 12.22
CA THR A 683 14.96 -5.40 11.96
C THR A 683 16.35 -4.74 11.98
N GLY A 684 16.50 -3.70 12.79
CA GLY A 684 17.59 -2.72 12.76
C GLY A 684 17.28 -1.53 13.67
N PRO A 685 18.12 -0.49 13.67
CA PRO A 685 18.14 0.53 14.71
C PRO A 685 16.94 1.47 14.65
N GLY A 686 16.45 1.90 15.82
CA GLY A 686 15.31 2.81 15.94
C GLY A 686 15.65 4.20 15.40
N VAL A 687 16.79 4.75 15.82
CA VAL A 687 17.41 5.91 15.17
C VAL A 687 18.86 5.56 14.84
N TYR A 688 19.30 5.86 13.62
CA TYR A 688 20.68 5.68 13.17
C TYR A 688 21.24 6.95 12.57
N THR A 689 22.27 7.49 13.22
CA THR A 689 23.05 8.63 12.75
C THR A 689 24.33 8.14 12.08
N VAL A 690 24.64 8.64 10.89
CA VAL A 690 25.92 8.37 10.22
C VAL A 690 27.03 9.18 10.91
N ASN A 691 27.93 8.48 11.60
CA ASN A 691 29.13 9.08 12.19
C ASN A 691 30.06 9.66 11.10
N SER A 692 30.01 10.98 10.89
CA SER A 692 31.03 11.73 10.14
C SER A 692 32.18 12.13 11.08
N THR A 693 32.93 11.14 11.59
CA THR A 693 34.13 11.40 12.43
C THR A 693 35.31 11.96 11.64
N GLU A 694 35.26 11.88 10.31
CA GLU A 694 36.21 12.54 9.40
C GLU A 694 35.51 13.68 8.65
N VAL A 695 35.96 14.91 8.89
CA VAL A 695 35.61 16.09 8.08
C VAL A 695 36.44 16.05 6.80
N PHE A 696 36.04 15.22 5.83
CA PHE A 696 36.84 14.96 4.63
C PHE A 696 36.61 16.02 3.53
N ASN A 697 37.69 16.49 2.90
CA ASN A 697 37.63 17.41 1.77
C ASN A 697 37.01 16.71 0.55
N ILE A 698 35.95 17.31 0.03
CA ILE A 698 35.11 16.79 -1.05
C ILE A 698 35.86 16.78 -2.40
N LYS A 699 36.78 17.74 -2.62
CA LYS A 699 37.51 17.88 -3.88
C LYS A 699 38.50 16.75 -4.17
N ASN A 700 38.95 16.02 -3.13
CA ASN A 700 40.06 15.06 -3.23
C ASN A 700 39.62 13.59 -3.39
N LYS A 701 38.34 13.30 -3.63
CA LYS A 701 37.85 11.92 -3.87
C LYS A 701 37.24 11.79 -5.27
N SER A 702 37.82 10.94 -6.10
CA SER A 702 37.35 10.62 -7.47
C SER A 702 36.03 9.82 -7.55
N ASN A 703 35.34 9.60 -6.41
CA ASN A 703 34.17 8.72 -6.28
C ASN A 703 33.07 9.34 -5.37
N VAL A 704 32.80 10.64 -5.49
CA VAL A 704 31.82 11.37 -4.63
C VAL A 704 30.37 11.32 -5.18
N SER A 705 30.13 10.58 -6.27
CA SER A 705 28.87 10.51 -7.05
C SER A 705 27.60 9.97 -6.34
N ALA A 706 27.59 9.93 -5.00
CA ALA A 706 26.45 9.52 -4.17
C ALA A 706 26.12 10.52 -3.03
N ILE A 707 26.84 11.62 -2.90
CA ILE A 707 26.65 12.63 -1.84
C ILE A 707 26.22 13.95 -2.50
N TYR A 708 25.05 14.47 -2.12
CA TYR A 708 24.68 15.85 -2.49
C TYR A 708 25.50 16.82 -1.65
N VAL A 709 26.30 17.63 -2.33
CA VAL A 709 27.13 18.67 -1.74
C VAL A 709 26.41 20.00 -1.94
N GLY A 710 25.94 20.60 -0.85
CA GLY A 710 25.28 21.89 -0.92
C GLY A 710 26.23 23.00 -1.38
N SER A 711 25.70 24.01 -2.07
CA SER A 711 26.46 25.21 -2.47
C SER A 711 27.22 25.80 -1.27
N GLY A 712 28.55 25.94 -1.43
CA GLY A 712 29.46 26.42 -0.39
C GLY A 712 30.11 25.34 0.51
N GLU A 713 29.61 24.11 0.55
CA GLU A 713 30.23 23.05 1.35
C GLU A 713 31.51 22.53 0.66
N ILE A 714 32.65 22.55 1.37
CA ILE A 714 33.93 21.96 0.91
C ILE A 714 34.21 20.62 1.63
N PHE A 715 33.48 20.32 2.71
CA PHE A 715 33.69 19.15 3.56
C PHE A 715 32.40 18.37 3.81
N GLY A 716 32.49 17.04 3.93
CA GLY A 716 31.36 16.20 4.32
C GLY A 716 31.22 16.10 5.84
N TYR A 717 30.10 16.57 6.41
CA TYR A 717 29.78 16.46 7.84
C TYR A 717 28.27 16.40 8.09
N SER A 718 27.87 16.11 9.32
CA SER A 718 26.48 16.17 9.78
C SER A 718 26.39 16.68 11.21
N ARG A 719 25.57 17.70 11.46
CA ARG A 719 25.14 18.01 12.85
C ARG A 719 24.29 16.85 13.38
N PRO A 720 24.49 16.37 14.61
CA PRO A 720 23.65 15.31 15.17
C PRO A 720 22.20 15.78 15.34
N PRO A 721 21.21 14.89 15.18
CA PRO A 721 19.81 15.22 15.45
C PRO A 721 19.60 15.48 16.95
N ILE A 722 18.70 16.40 17.27
CA ILE A 722 18.22 16.63 18.65
C ILE A 722 17.19 15.54 18.95
N ILE A 723 17.56 14.58 19.80
CA ILE A 723 16.68 13.49 20.25
C ILE A 723 16.34 13.74 21.72
N THR A 724 15.05 13.91 22.02
CA THR A 724 14.57 14.14 23.40
C THR A 724 14.28 12.82 24.13
N SER A 725 14.23 12.88 25.46
CA SER A 725 13.92 11.73 26.32
C SER A 725 12.45 11.29 26.32
N THR A 726 11.58 11.98 25.58
CA THR A 726 10.15 11.66 25.45
C THR A 726 9.89 10.57 24.39
N ASN A 727 10.87 10.24 23.56
CA ASN A 727 10.75 9.18 22.56
C ASN A 727 10.81 7.80 23.21
N PHE A 728 9.85 6.93 22.89
CA PHE A 728 9.80 5.55 23.36
C PHE A 728 10.43 4.60 22.33
N LEU A 729 11.57 4.02 22.66
CA LEU A 729 12.27 3.04 21.82
C LEU A 729 12.15 1.63 22.42
N ARG A 730 11.71 0.65 21.61
CA ARG A 730 11.52 -0.75 22.04
C ARG A 730 11.82 -1.73 20.90
N ASN A 731 12.44 -2.88 21.17
CA ASN A 731 12.67 -3.93 20.17
C ASN A 731 13.37 -3.43 18.87
N ASN A 732 14.42 -2.60 19.02
CA ASN A 732 15.14 -1.96 17.90
C ASN A 732 16.64 -2.25 17.90
N ASP A 733 17.08 -3.28 18.61
CA ASP A 733 18.49 -3.66 18.57
C ASP A 733 18.88 -4.13 17.16
N GLU A 734 20.14 -3.93 16.78
CA GLU A 734 20.68 -4.52 15.55
C GLU A 734 20.89 -6.02 15.75
N VAL A 735 19.78 -6.76 15.76
CA VAL A 735 19.74 -8.17 16.12
C VAL A 735 20.69 -8.95 15.21
N ARG A 736 21.74 -9.51 15.79
CA ARG A 736 22.71 -10.39 15.10
C ARG A 736 22.13 -11.80 14.95
N GLN A 737 20.85 -11.88 14.63
CA GLN A 737 20.04 -13.08 14.52
C GLN A 737 19.11 -12.86 13.34
N HIS A 738 18.72 -13.94 12.66
CA HIS A 738 17.58 -13.83 11.76
C HIS A 738 16.30 -13.60 12.60
N PRO A 739 15.25 -12.97 12.07
CA PRO A 739 13.99 -12.72 12.79
C PRO A 739 13.14 -14.01 12.98
N LYS A 740 13.81 -15.10 13.37
CA LYS A 740 13.27 -16.39 13.81
C LYS A 740 13.39 -16.58 15.31
N ASP A 741 14.31 -15.90 15.98
CA ASP A 741 14.73 -16.31 17.33
C ASP A 741 13.67 -16.02 18.42
N ASP A 742 12.68 -15.16 18.14
CA ASP A 742 11.42 -15.04 18.89
C ASP A 742 10.46 -16.22 18.69
N VAL A 743 10.55 -16.95 17.58
CA VAL A 743 9.64 -18.04 17.21
C VAL A 743 10.33 -19.39 17.39
N ARG A 744 10.35 -19.87 18.64
CA ARG A 744 10.80 -21.24 18.98
C ARG A 744 9.95 -22.29 18.25
N LEU A 745 10.45 -22.75 17.11
CA LEU A 745 9.91 -23.91 16.40
C LEU A 745 9.87 -25.13 17.34
N VAL A 746 8.78 -25.91 17.31
CA VAL A 746 8.66 -27.09 18.17
C VAL A 746 9.60 -28.19 17.66
N GLU A 747 10.43 -28.72 18.56
CA GLU A 747 11.38 -29.80 18.29
C GLU A 747 10.94 -31.08 18.98
N ALA A 748 10.01 -31.76 18.29
CA ALA A 748 9.49 -33.08 18.64
C ALA A 748 10.06 -34.17 17.71
N CYS A 749 10.16 -35.40 18.22
CA CYS A 749 10.48 -36.55 17.38
C CYS A 749 9.33 -36.84 16.39
N SER A 750 9.64 -36.91 15.09
CA SER A 750 8.67 -37.20 14.01
C SER A 750 7.98 -38.57 14.12
N PHE A 751 8.41 -39.43 15.05
CA PHE A 751 7.72 -40.69 15.38
C PHE A 751 6.90 -40.58 16.67
N CYS A 752 7.58 -40.47 17.83
CA CYS A 752 6.95 -40.56 19.15
C CYS A 752 6.45 -39.22 19.72
N ARG A 753 6.60 -38.11 18.99
CA ARG A 753 6.07 -36.75 19.29
C ARG A 753 6.59 -36.07 20.55
N HIS A 754 7.22 -36.78 21.48
CA HIS A 754 7.93 -36.19 22.60
C HIS A 754 9.06 -35.26 22.14
N ILE A 755 9.29 -34.21 22.93
CA ILE A 755 10.34 -33.21 22.76
C ILE A 755 11.64 -33.73 23.40
N PHE A 756 12.76 -33.58 22.70
CA PHE A 756 14.07 -34.01 23.18
C PHE A 756 15.14 -32.97 22.84
N GLN A 757 16.11 -32.79 23.73
CA GLN A 757 17.35 -32.08 23.41
C GLN A 757 18.21 -32.94 22.45
N ASN A 758 18.91 -32.30 21.50
CA ASN A 758 19.89 -32.92 20.60
C ASN A 758 19.37 -34.07 19.71
N MET A 759 18.26 -33.84 18.98
CA MET A 759 17.73 -34.81 18.00
C MET A 759 18.55 -34.92 16.70
N LYS A 760 18.44 -36.09 16.04
CA LYS A 760 19.09 -36.41 14.77
C LYS A 760 18.14 -36.15 13.60
N SER A 761 18.58 -35.36 12.60
CA SER A 761 17.76 -35.04 11.42
C SER A 761 17.85 -36.11 10.32
N CYS A 762 16.74 -36.35 9.59
CA CYS A 762 16.70 -37.25 8.44
C CYS A 762 17.80 -36.93 7.41
N ALA A 763 18.60 -37.93 7.04
CA ALA A 763 19.74 -37.75 6.14
C ALA A 763 19.37 -37.13 4.77
N LYS A 764 18.19 -37.46 4.23
CA LYS A 764 17.74 -37.03 2.90
C LYS A 764 16.99 -35.69 2.89
N CYS A 765 15.91 -35.56 3.65
CA CYS A 765 15.09 -34.34 3.61
C CYS A 765 15.54 -33.24 4.58
N LYS A 766 16.37 -33.57 5.59
CA LYS A 766 16.84 -32.69 6.69
C LYS A 766 15.75 -32.01 7.54
N LYS A 767 14.46 -32.30 7.31
CA LYS A 767 13.31 -31.66 7.98
C LYS A 767 12.73 -32.48 9.14
N ALA A 768 12.66 -33.81 8.97
CA ALA A 768 12.22 -34.72 10.04
C ALA A 768 13.32 -34.94 11.09
N THR A 769 12.95 -35.12 12.36
CA THR A 769 13.86 -35.22 13.50
C THR A 769 13.53 -36.42 14.38
N TYR A 770 14.56 -37.03 14.98
CA TYR A 770 14.44 -38.28 15.73
C TYR A 770 15.31 -38.28 16.98
N CYS A 771 14.78 -38.76 18.10
CA CYS A 771 15.57 -39.04 19.29
C CYS A 771 16.48 -40.28 19.12
N SER A 772 16.00 -41.33 18.44
CA SER A 772 16.75 -42.58 18.22
C SER A 772 16.72 -43.06 16.76
N LYS A 773 17.73 -43.88 16.39
CA LYS A 773 17.77 -44.58 15.09
C LYS A 773 16.58 -45.52 14.93
N GLU A 774 16.10 -46.11 16.03
CA GLU A 774 14.93 -46.97 16.08
C GLU A 774 13.64 -46.22 15.68
N CYS A 775 13.42 -45.02 16.25
CA CYS A 775 12.30 -44.15 15.86
C CYS A 775 12.36 -43.78 14.37
N GLN A 776 13.57 -43.54 13.83
CA GLN A 776 13.75 -43.30 12.40
C GLN A 776 13.36 -44.53 11.56
N THR A 777 13.79 -45.73 11.95
CA THR A 777 13.44 -46.98 11.25
C THR A 777 11.94 -47.25 11.29
N LYS A 778 11.31 -47.18 12.47
CA LYS A 778 9.85 -47.39 12.64
C LYS A 778 9.03 -46.38 11.83
N HIS A 779 9.44 -45.11 11.80
CA HIS A 779 8.75 -44.07 11.04
C HIS A 779 8.97 -44.14 9.51
N TRP A 780 10.06 -44.76 9.03
CA TRP A 780 10.45 -44.72 7.61
C TRP A 780 9.35 -45.19 6.65
N ILE A 781 8.52 -46.14 7.08
CA ILE A 781 7.38 -46.69 6.31
C ILE A 781 6.42 -45.58 5.87
N LEU A 782 6.12 -44.62 6.76
CA LEU A 782 5.33 -43.42 6.46
C LEU A 782 6.20 -42.33 5.82
N HIS A 783 7.37 -42.07 6.42
CA HIS A 783 8.21 -40.94 6.04
C HIS A 783 8.67 -40.98 4.58
N LYS A 784 8.90 -42.16 4.00
CA LYS A 784 9.47 -42.34 2.65
C LYS A 784 8.80 -41.48 1.56
N HIS A 785 7.48 -41.31 1.62
CA HIS A 785 6.70 -40.57 0.63
C HIS A 785 6.89 -39.05 0.77
N ILE A 786 6.56 -38.50 1.94
CA ILE A 786 6.70 -37.07 2.23
C ILE A 786 8.16 -36.62 2.20
N CYS A 787 9.11 -37.50 2.56
CA CYS A 787 10.55 -37.28 2.42
C CYS A 787 10.97 -37.04 0.96
N LYS A 788 10.36 -37.70 -0.03
CA LYS A 788 10.65 -37.47 -1.45
C LYS A 788 10.20 -36.07 -1.86
N LEU A 789 8.92 -35.75 -1.64
CA LEU A 789 8.29 -34.46 -1.96
C LEU A 789 9.04 -33.27 -1.32
N LEU A 790 9.34 -33.38 -0.02
CA LEU A 790 10.06 -32.36 0.72
C LEU A 790 11.53 -32.23 0.31
N SER A 791 12.20 -33.30 -0.15
CA SER A 791 13.62 -33.24 -0.56
C SER A 791 13.88 -32.47 -1.85
N SER A 792 12.85 -32.27 -2.69
CA SER A 792 12.91 -31.48 -3.93
C SER A 792 12.24 -30.10 -3.81
N SER A 793 11.70 -29.76 -2.64
CA SER A 793 10.88 -28.55 -2.44
C SER A 793 11.58 -27.49 -1.60
N TYR A 794 11.33 -26.22 -1.93
CA TYR A 794 11.97 -25.04 -1.33
C TYR A 794 13.49 -24.99 -1.54
N VAL A 795 13.92 -25.44 -2.73
CA VAL A 795 15.29 -25.30 -3.23
C VAL A 795 15.27 -24.32 -4.40
N VAL A 796 16.18 -23.34 -4.40
CA VAL A 796 16.50 -22.51 -5.58
C VAL A 796 17.81 -23.05 -6.16
N GLU A 797 17.78 -23.49 -7.41
CA GLU A 797 18.96 -24.02 -8.10
C GLU A 797 19.56 -22.95 -9.02
N VAL A 798 20.89 -22.84 -8.98
CA VAL A 798 21.67 -21.95 -9.83
C VAL A 798 22.72 -22.79 -10.55
N GLN A 799 22.70 -22.77 -11.88
CA GLN A 799 23.77 -23.37 -12.69
C GLN A 799 24.97 -22.44 -12.66
N MET A 800 26.16 -22.98 -12.39
CA MET A 800 27.40 -22.21 -12.36
C MET A 800 28.03 -22.20 -13.74
N SER A 801 28.62 -21.06 -14.15
CA SER A 801 29.37 -21.02 -15.41
C SER A 801 30.68 -21.81 -15.29
N GLU A 802 31.23 -22.23 -16.43
CA GLU A 802 32.54 -22.89 -16.49
C GLU A 802 33.66 -22.00 -15.92
N THR A 803 33.56 -20.68 -16.14
CA THR A 803 34.44 -19.68 -15.53
C THR A 803 34.28 -19.57 -14.01
N GLU A 804 33.05 -19.65 -13.47
CA GLU A 804 32.81 -19.67 -12.02
C GLU A 804 33.37 -20.95 -11.39
N ILE A 805 33.10 -22.12 -12.00
CA ILE A 805 33.58 -23.44 -11.54
C ILE A 805 35.11 -23.49 -11.47
N ASN A 806 35.79 -22.90 -12.45
CA ASN A 806 37.26 -22.84 -12.52
C ASN A 806 37.88 -21.85 -11.52
N CYS A 807 37.16 -20.80 -11.10
CA CYS A 807 37.64 -19.84 -10.10
C CYS A 807 37.50 -20.34 -8.66
N LEU A 808 36.65 -21.33 -8.39
CA LEU A 808 36.51 -21.93 -7.07
C LEU A 808 37.83 -22.59 -6.63
N GLY A 809 38.32 -22.25 -5.44
CA GLY A 809 39.47 -22.90 -4.79
C GLY A 809 40.86 -22.64 -5.40
N GLY A 810 40.99 -21.86 -6.48
CA GLY A 810 42.29 -21.45 -7.02
C GLY A 810 42.98 -20.40 -6.14
N SER A 811 44.31 -20.44 -6.06
CA SER A 811 45.11 -19.42 -5.35
C SER A 811 44.92 -18.04 -5.98
N PRO A 812 45.19 -16.92 -5.28
CA PRO A 812 45.03 -15.58 -5.85
C PRO A 812 45.82 -15.36 -7.14
N SER A 813 46.98 -16.00 -7.29
CA SER A 813 47.87 -15.90 -8.45
C SER A 813 47.46 -16.75 -9.66
N GLN A 814 46.48 -17.66 -9.52
CA GLN A 814 45.94 -18.47 -10.62
C GLN A 814 44.70 -17.85 -11.29
N ARG A 815 44.27 -16.66 -10.84
CA ARG A 815 43.08 -15.96 -11.36
C ARG A 815 43.51 -14.98 -12.44
N GLY A 816 42.91 -15.08 -13.63
CA GLY A 816 43.19 -14.17 -14.75
C GLY A 816 42.89 -12.70 -14.41
N PRO A 817 43.44 -11.74 -15.18
CA PRO A 817 43.45 -10.31 -14.81
C PRO A 817 42.05 -9.72 -14.52
N ASP A 818 41.00 -10.19 -15.19
CA ASP A 818 39.62 -9.73 -14.98
C ASP A 818 38.95 -10.24 -13.68
N MET A 819 39.59 -11.15 -12.93
CA MET A 819 39.02 -11.87 -11.78
C MET A 819 39.59 -11.44 -10.40
N LEU A 820 40.26 -10.29 -10.33
CA LEU A 820 40.85 -9.73 -9.09
C LEU A 820 39.82 -9.17 -8.08
N TYR A 821 38.89 -10.00 -7.61
CA TYR A 821 38.03 -9.71 -6.46
C TYR A 821 38.77 -9.95 -5.13
N VAL A 822 39.80 -9.15 -4.84
CA VAL A 822 40.40 -9.08 -3.49
C VAL A 822 39.39 -8.45 -2.54
N ARG A 823 38.72 -9.27 -1.72
CA ARG A 823 37.79 -8.78 -0.69
C ARG A 823 38.53 -8.40 0.57
N THR A 824 38.51 -7.12 0.92
CA THR A 824 38.92 -6.65 2.25
C THR A 824 37.83 -7.04 3.26
N PHE A 825 38.16 -7.94 4.19
CA PHE A 825 37.29 -8.30 5.31
C PHE A 825 37.54 -7.39 6.52
N ASN A 826 36.53 -7.20 7.36
CA ASN A 826 36.65 -6.40 8.58
C ASN A 826 37.29 -7.26 9.69
N SER A 827 38.31 -6.75 10.38
CA SER A 827 39.03 -7.46 11.45
C SER A 827 38.18 -7.85 12.67
N LYS A 828 36.94 -7.37 12.76
CA LYS A 828 35.95 -7.77 13.78
C LYS A 828 35.14 -9.03 13.42
N LEU A 829 35.33 -9.59 12.22
CA LEU A 829 34.71 -10.85 11.79
C LEU A 829 35.47 -12.03 12.40
N LYS A 830 34.76 -13.02 12.94
CA LYS A 830 35.37 -14.20 13.59
C LYS A 830 35.19 -15.43 12.70
N GLY A 831 36.28 -16.14 12.41
CA GLY A 831 36.21 -17.38 11.63
C GLY A 831 36.19 -17.22 10.11
N ILE A 832 36.31 -16.00 9.56
CA ILE A 832 36.38 -15.81 8.10
C ILE A 832 37.75 -16.28 7.58
N LEU A 833 37.78 -16.94 6.42
CA LEU A 833 38.94 -17.66 5.85
C LEU A 833 39.38 -18.92 6.64
N GLU A 834 38.66 -19.30 7.70
CA GLU A 834 38.92 -20.52 8.47
C GLU A 834 37.96 -21.66 8.08
N GLY A 835 38.37 -22.91 8.34
CA GLY A 835 37.55 -24.11 8.15
C GLY A 835 37.87 -24.91 6.88
N SER A 836 37.10 -25.98 6.64
CA SER A 836 37.27 -26.86 5.48
C SER A 836 36.45 -26.38 4.27
N PRO A 837 37.03 -26.29 3.06
CA PRO A 837 36.32 -25.90 1.85
C PRO A 837 35.09 -26.78 1.53
N PRO A 838 33.99 -26.22 1.00
CA PRO A 838 32.82 -26.99 0.59
C PRO A 838 33.11 -28.06 -0.48
N ASP A 839 32.87 -29.33 -0.12
CA ASP A 839 33.07 -30.51 -0.97
C ASP A 839 32.11 -30.54 -2.17
N ARG A 840 32.65 -30.33 -3.38
CA ARG A 840 31.90 -30.29 -4.66
C ARG A 840 31.37 -31.65 -5.11
N SER A 841 31.94 -32.75 -4.64
CA SER A 841 31.45 -34.10 -4.93
C SER A 841 30.22 -34.46 -4.09
N SER A 842 29.96 -33.71 -3.02
CA SER A 842 28.99 -34.08 -2.00
C SER A 842 27.77 -33.16 -1.95
N CYS A 843 26.60 -33.78 -1.78
CA CYS A 843 25.35 -33.11 -1.44
C CYS A 843 25.28 -32.68 0.05
N LYS A 844 26.41 -32.62 0.77
CA LYS A 844 26.48 -32.07 2.14
C LYS A 844 26.00 -30.60 2.13
N ARG A 845 25.27 -30.21 3.18
CA ARG A 845 24.88 -28.81 3.38
C ARG A 845 26.02 -28.04 4.07
N PHE A 846 26.27 -26.83 3.60
CA PHE A 846 27.18 -25.83 4.19
C PHE A 846 26.46 -24.47 4.26
N ILE A 847 27.02 -23.50 4.98
CA ILE A 847 26.43 -22.15 5.10
C ILE A 847 27.08 -21.21 4.10
N VAL A 848 26.26 -20.44 3.40
CA VAL A 848 26.69 -19.32 2.55
C VAL A 848 26.04 -18.02 2.99
N LYS A 849 26.75 -16.93 2.79
CA LYS A 849 26.31 -15.55 2.99
C LYS A 849 25.90 -14.98 1.65
N ILE A 850 24.66 -14.49 1.54
CA ILE A 850 24.08 -13.90 0.34
C ILE A 850 23.83 -12.42 0.65
N GLN A 851 24.32 -11.51 -0.21
CA GLN A 851 24.12 -10.07 -0.08
C GLN A 851 23.44 -9.51 -1.34
N SER A 852 22.50 -8.57 -1.16
CA SER A 852 21.66 -8.00 -2.23
C SER A 852 22.38 -7.09 -3.25
N GLY A 853 23.71 -7.11 -3.29
CA GLY A 853 24.55 -6.49 -4.31
C GLY A 853 25.71 -5.66 -3.76
N LYS A 854 26.34 -4.89 -4.65
CA LYS A 854 27.36 -3.88 -4.30
C LYS A 854 26.69 -2.67 -3.60
N GLU A 855 27.45 -2.02 -2.73
CA GLU A 855 26.97 -0.92 -1.87
C GLU A 855 26.55 0.32 -2.68
N ASN A 856 25.78 1.23 -2.05
CA ASN A 856 25.32 2.51 -2.58
C ASN A 856 24.46 2.49 -3.87
N GLN A 857 24.15 1.32 -4.44
CA GLN A 857 23.30 1.20 -5.64
C GLN A 857 21.82 0.99 -5.28
N PHE A 858 20.89 1.60 -6.03
CA PHE A 858 19.43 1.42 -5.92
C PHE A 858 18.97 -0.04 -5.97
N PRO A 859 17.90 -0.45 -5.26
CA PRO A 859 17.38 -1.81 -5.35
C PRO A 859 16.86 -2.15 -6.75
N ASN A 860 17.21 -3.35 -7.22
CA ASN A 860 16.76 -3.91 -8.49
C ASN A 860 16.93 -5.45 -8.43
N PRO A 861 15.87 -6.26 -8.57
CA PRO A 861 15.96 -7.73 -8.55
C PRO A 861 16.81 -8.36 -9.66
N GLN A 862 17.15 -7.61 -10.71
CA GLN A 862 18.09 -8.02 -11.76
C GLN A 862 19.57 -7.80 -11.41
N LYS A 863 19.89 -7.31 -10.19
CA LYS A 863 21.27 -7.21 -9.72
C LYS A 863 21.93 -8.58 -9.57
N LYS A 864 23.26 -8.58 -9.76
CA LYS A 864 24.11 -9.65 -9.25
C LYS A 864 24.10 -9.63 -7.72
N LEU A 865 23.65 -10.72 -7.12
CA LEU A 865 23.88 -11.04 -5.71
C LEU A 865 25.38 -11.30 -5.51
N ILE A 866 25.87 -11.11 -4.29
CA ILE A 866 27.21 -11.55 -3.88
C ILE A 866 27.01 -12.76 -2.96
N VAL A 867 27.65 -13.89 -3.27
CA VAL A 867 27.51 -15.13 -2.49
C VAL A 867 28.87 -15.73 -2.19
N TYR A 868 29.17 -15.96 -0.90
CA TYR A 868 30.39 -16.65 -0.47
C TYR A 868 30.18 -17.56 0.76
N ASP A 869 31.07 -18.53 0.94
CA ASP A 869 31.14 -19.38 2.13
C ASP A 869 32.17 -18.85 3.16
N GLN A 870 32.28 -19.50 4.32
CA GLN A 870 33.19 -19.10 5.40
C GLN A 870 34.68 -19.11 4.98
N THR A 871 35.10 -20.09 4.17
CA THR A 871 36.47 -20.21 3.65
C THR A 871 36.77 -19.26 2.50
N VAL A 872 35.73 -18.67 1.90
CA VAL A 872 35.80 -17.82 0.68
C VAL A 872 36.43 -18.58 -0.51
N THR A 873 36.36 -19.93 -0.49
CA THR A 873 36.72 -20.76 -1.66
C THR A 873 35.57 -20.85 -2.66
N LEU A 874 34.34 -20.65 -2.18
CA LEU A 874 33.20 -20.21 -2.97
C LEU A 874 33.04 -18.69 -2.81
N ASP A 875 33.18 -17.96 -3.92
CA ASP A 875 32.81 -16.54 -4.03
C ASP A 875 32.36 -16.23 -5.46
N ILE A 876 31.06 -15.96 -5.64
CA ILE A 876 30.42 -15.83 -6.97
C ILE A 876 29.39 -14.68 -7.04
N GLN A 877 29.03 -14.27 -8.27
CA GLN A 877 28.14 -13.13 -8.52
C GLN A 877 27.15 -13.37 -9.68
N PHE A 878 25.97 -13.91 -9.33
CA PHE A 878 24.87 -14.25 -10.25
C PHE A 878 23.60 -13.45 -9.98
N VAL A 879 22.70 -13.36 -10.98
CA VAL A 879 21.39 -12.71 -10.85
C VAL A 879 20.32 -13.74 -10.46
N ASN A 880 19.56 -13.48 -9.40
CA ASN A 880 18.41 -14.30 -9.03
C ASN A 880 17.35 -13.47 -8.27
N PRO A 881 16.23 -13.08 -8.91
CA PRO A 881 15.19 -12.27 -8.27
C PRO A 881 14.60 -12.90 -7.00
N THR A 882 14.42 -14.22 -6.95
CA THR A 882 13.84 -14.92 -5.79
C THR A 882 14.74 -14.81 -4.56
N LEU A 883 16.04 -15.07 -4.70
CA LEU A 883 17.02 -14.93 -3.62
C LEU A 883 17.28 -13.45 -3.28
N TYR A 884 17.14 -12.54 -4.25
CA TYR A 884 17.17 -11.10 -4.01
C TYR A 884 16.01 -10.65 -3.10
N HIS A 885 14.76 -11.01 -3.44
CA HIS A 885 13.59 -10.68 -2.62
C HIS A 885 13.69 -11.31 -1.22
N LEU A 886 14.08 -12.59 -1.13
CA LEU A 886 14.30 -13.26 0.16
C LEU A 886 15.37 -12.56 1.01
N CYS A 887 16.46 -12.07 0.41
CA CYS A 887 17.51 -11.33 1.12
C CYS A 887 17.05 -9.94 1.59
N MET A 888 16.21 -9.26 0.81
CA MET A 888 15.66 -7.95 1.18
C MET A 888 14.60 -8.06 2.29
N GLU A 889 13.72 -9.05 2.20
CA GLU A 889 12.64 -9.27 3.16
C GLU A 889 13.15 -9.90 4.48
N CYS A 890 14.02 -10.91 4.42
CA CYS A 890 14.38 -11.77 5.56
C CYS A 890 15.85 -11.71 6.00
N GLY A 891 16.68 -10.94 5.28
CA GLY A 891 18.04 -10.60 5.72
C GLY A 891 18.08 -9.51 6.79
N VAL A 892 19.28 -9.25 7.31
CA VAL A 892 19.61 -8.11 8.18
C VAL A 892 20.44 -7.09 7.40
N LEU A 893 20.69 -5.90 7.99
CA LEU A 893 21.53 -4.88 7.36
C LEU A 893 22.97 -5.35 7.08
N ALA A 894 23.54 -4.88 5.96
CA ALA A 894 24.94 -5.05 5.63
C ALA A 894 25.84 -3.96 6.26
N SER A 895 27.15 -4.01 5.96
CA SER A 895 28.18 -3.05 6.41
C SER A 895 27.76 -1.59 6.28
N ARG A 896 27.35 -1.18 5.06
CA ARG A 896 26.71 0.12 4.84
C ARG A 896 25.20 -0.03 4.90
N LYS A 897 24.65 0.43 6.02
CA LYS A 897 23.22 0.37 6.41
C LYS A 897 22.23 1.16 5.52
N LEU A 898 22.61 1.49 4.28
CA LEU A 898 21.84 2.35 3.37
C LEU A 898 20.92 1.54 2.45
N THR A 899 21.48 0.78 1.50
CA THR A 899 20.68 0.08 0.46
C THR A 899 20.83 -1.45 0.42
N THR A 900 21.80 -2.04 1.14
CA THR A 900 22.13 -3.47 1.04
C THR A 900 21.79 -4.24 2.32
N LYS A 901 21.25 -5.45 2.12
CA LYS A 901 20.97 -6.42 3.17
C LYS A 901 21.72 -7.72 2.89
N LYS A 902 21.94 -8.52 3.94
CA LYS A 902 22.61 -9.82 3.90
C LYS A 902 21.78 -10.88 4.62
N MET A 903 21.80 -12.10 4.12
CA MET A 903 21.24 -13.27 4.79
C MET A 903 22.23 -14.44 4.76
N PHE A 904 22.20 -15.28 5.80
CA PHE A 904 22.82 -16.59 5.72
C PHE A 904 21.80 -17.61 5.20
N CYS A 905 22.26 -18.58 4.43
CA CYS A 905 21.44 -19.60 3.78
C CYS A 905 22.19 -20.94 3.80
N TRP A 906 21.48 -22.07 3.84
CA TRP A 906 22.12 -23.36 3.57
C TRP A 906 22.27 -23.52 2.05
N ALA A 907 23.46 -23.91 1.63
CA ALA A 907 23.75 -24.35 0.27
C ALA A 907 24.19 -25.82 0.24
N SER A 908 24.11 -26.46 -0.91
CA SER A 908 24.73 -27.76 -1.21
C SER A 908 25.02 -27.84 -2.71
N PHE A 909 26.07 -28.58 -3.11
CA PHE A 909 26.30 -28.85 -4.53
C PHE A 909 25.44 -30.01 -5.05
N LYS A 910 25.24 -30.02 -6.37
CA LYS A 910 24.83 -31.17 -7.19
C LYS A 910 25.74 -31.25 -8.42
N ASN A 911 25.66 -32.37 -9.14
CA ASN A 911 26.29 -32.54 -10.46
C ASN A 911 27.82 -32.24 -10.43
N ASN A 912 28.52 -32.79 -9.43
CA ASN A 912 29.95 -32.57 -9.15
C ASN A 912 30.36 -31.08 -9.13
N GLY A 913 29.53 -30.23 -8.52
CA GLY A 913 29.79 -28.80 -8.35
C GLY A 913 29.20 -27.91 -9.45
N LYS A 914 28.64 -28.45 -10.54
CA LYS A 914 28.07 -27.65 -11.64
C LYS A 914 26.78 -26.90 -11.26
N THR A 915 26.07 -27.37 -10.23
CA THR A 915 24.82 -26.75 -9.76
C THR A 915 24.90 -26.45 -8.27
N LEU A 916 24.60 -25.21 -7.88
CA LEU A 916 24.53 -24.76 -6.49
C LEU A 916 23.05 -24.66 -6.06
N CYS A 917 22.69 -25.36 -4.99
CA CYS A 917 21.32 -25.46 -4.49
C CYS A 917 21.16 -24.72 -3.16
N PHE A 918 20.36 -23.66 -3.14
CA PHE A 918 20.04 -22.86 -1.96
C PHE A 918 18.74 -23.35 -1.32
N HIS A 919 18.74 -23.64 -0.01
CA HIS A 919 17.59 -24.21 0.69
C HIS A 919 16.86 -23.11 1.48
N THR A 920 15.68 -22.69 1.00
CA THR A 920 14.97 -21.50 1.50
C THR A 920 13.92 -21.81 2.57
N ASP A 921 13.66 -23.08 2.87
CA ASP A 921 12.71 -23.53 3.90
C ASP A 921 13.15 -23.21 5.33
N ASN A 922 14.46 -23.24 5.57
CA ASN A 922 15.00 -23.09 6.92
C ASN A 922 16.35 -22.36 6.91
N LEU A 923 16.33 -21.03 6.78
CA LEU A 923 17.53 -20.21 6.96
C LEU A 923 18.28 -20.56 8.27
N PRO A 924 19.62 -20.70 8.26
CA PRO A 924 20.45 -20.98 9.43
C PRO A 924 20.45 -19.82 10.44
N PRO A 925 20.97 -20.04 11.67
CA PRO A 925 21.36 -18.97 12.57
C PRO A 925 22.36 -18.02 11.90
N PHE A 926 22.35 -16.77 12.33
CA PHE A 926 23.27 -15.74 11.82
C PHE A 926 24.72 -16.06 12.24
N GLN A 927 25.68 -15.88 11.32
CA GLN A 927 27.09 -16.20 11.56
C GLN A 927 27.90 -14.93 11.89
N THR A 928 29.06 -15.12 12.55
CA THR A 928 29.96 -14.05 12.99
C THR A 928 31.02 -13.65 11.94
N TRP A 929 30.93 -14.19 10.72
CA TRP A 929 31.82 -13.95 9.57
C TRP A 929 31.17 -13.16 8.42
#